data_AF-A0A497YWR5-F1
#
_entry.id   AF-A0A497YWR5-F1
#
_cell.length_a   1.000
_cell.length_b   1.000
_cell.length_c   1.000
_cell.angle_alpha   90.00
_cell.angle_beta   90.00
_cell.angle_gamma   90.00
#
_symmetry.space_group_name_H-M   'P 1'
#
loop_
_entity.id
_entity.type
_entity.pdbx_description
1 polymer ?
#
loop_
_entity_poly.entity_id
_entity_poly.type
_entity_poly.pdbx_seq_one_letter_code
_entity_poly.pdbx_strand_id
1 'polypeptide(L)'
;MLKRSLLGALFGGTVALSAASDSVWAQSSSESTAQITEAPRIAIVIGNQDYSEVVDLANAQKDAEDIAALLREFNFKVYDGYNLEKREFEELLRTAVLNIPDSANVLFYYAGHGIQIGRRNYLLPVDAKFESIYDVPLATMTLDRIIDTLSARSSAHVAILDSCRDNPFSDIRLAADLDANLFETRPGFDVFSTPLNSLVAYSTSPGAVASDGDIGQNSPYTSAVLEAARATPYENIQQLFPVIRERVHQATGGRQIPWESSTLVKPFYLAQHQVEQQPQAVPSETSQSLDLVQQFDKSIPLIQTLSQALGTEITDVQIVERPEQGVIALEDTQQTASISYAPEISDVRAVEISNNGVRDSFSVEVVTSDQKRKRVDVSLQLDINACDIEAGDALDLNGVGVFRLPNELDIPAGLKACGTAVAEYPGNARFRYQLGRVQQAAGQLVDAHANISAAAQAGHIRAKFALAMLLDSERIDRGVTKIPYDPQQALSLLEQGTAEQDPYAMHRLGKKLLREGDTQQEKSRGFELLERAVELGHTFSMNELGLYFLREDSAHYIPERGMRYLRASELRKDIYGYDNLAYVALLGLGGNPVDYDKALQYFMAASEGGHPTAPASIARMILRGQLEGRSRSEALEWYDVSLARGDAWGGANGAYIILDGQVSGKGPADAALRAAKAALLADTEAAAQAQSLLDNVPREALDRALQMALNELGESIKVDGQVGAQTLKSLENATALNRVPIPYAALEDPKERLLLAARVYWARNPVRFDLF
;
A
#
# COMPACT_ATOMS: atom_id res chain seq x y z
N MET A 1 45.18 -16.95 36.74
CA MET A 1 45.72 -17.00 38.13
C MET A 1 44.58 -16.74 39.11
N LEU A 2 44.53 -17.45 40.25
CA LEU A 2 43.63 -17.33 41.45
C LEU A 2 42.10 -17.14 41.23
N LYS A 3 41.12 -17.84 41.83
CA LYS A 3 40.86 -18.59 43.11
C LYS A 3 40.36 -17.78 44.34
N ARG A 4 39.06 -17.94 44.67
CA ARG A 4 38.37 -18.08 46.00
C ARG A 4 36.84 -18.09 45.74
N SER A 5 35.94 -18.93 46.26
CA SER A 5 35.96 -20.15 47.11
C SER A 5 36.12 -20.00 48.65
N LEU A 6 34.97 -20.13 49.35
CA LEU A 6 34.71 -20.47 50.79
C LEU A 6 33.17 -20.39 51.01
N LEU A 7 32.35 -21.30 51.60
CA LEU A 7 32.43 -22.69 52.14
C LEU A 7 32.33 -22.85 53.69
N GLY A 8 31.18 -23.40 54.16
CA GLY A 8 30.94 -23.97 55.51
C GLY A 8 30.01 -23.17 56.46
N ALA A 9 29.38 -23.74 57.50
CA ALA A 9 29.11 -25.15 57.85
C ALA A 9 28.04 -25.34 58.97
N LEU A 10 27.28 -26.44 58.88
CA LEU A 10 26.57 -27.27 59.89
C LEU A 10 26.55 -26.91 61.40
N PHE A 11 25.37 -27.00 62.03
CA PHE A 11 25.04 -27.67 63.32
C PHE A 11 23.49 -27.67 63.52
N GLY A 12 22.81 -28.59 64.22
CA GLY A 12 23.22 -29.92 64.70
C GLY A 12 22.58 -30.36 66.04
N GLY A 13 21.38 -30.97 66.02
CA GLY A 13 20.79 -31.70 67.17
C GLY A 13 19.24 -31.66 67.25
N THR A 14 18.50 -32.50 68.00
CA THR A 14 18.51 -33.98 68.20
C THR A 14 17.44 -34.40 69.24
N VAL A 15 16.57 -35.38 68.92
CA VAL A 15 15.90 -36.31 69.89
C VAL A 15 14.79 -35.66 70.80
N ALA A 16 13.64 -36.26 71.18
CA ALA A 16 13.11 -37.65 71.17
C ALA A 16 11.56 -37.74 71.15
N LEU A 17 11.02 -38.95 70.89
CA LEU A 17 9.76 -39.59 71.40
C LEU A 17 8.40 -38.84 71.25
N SER A 18 7.42 -39.34 70.47
CA SER A 18 6.43 -40.44 70.73
C SER A 18 5.14 -39.98 71.46
N ALA A 19 3.92 -40.41 71.13
CA ALA A 19 3.39 -41.24 70.03
C ALA A 19 1.83 -41.11 69.98
N ALA A 20 1.22 -41.65 68.90
CA ALA A 20 -0.23 -41.90 68.72
C ALA A 20 -1.14 -40.64 68.64
N SER A 21 -2.34 -40.67 68.04
CA SER A 21 -2.89 -41.52 66.96
C SER A 21 -4.24 -40.91 66.53
N ASP A 22 -4.54 -40.89 65.22
CA ASP A 22 -5.87 -40.64 64.63
C ASP A 22 -6.51 -39.25 64.89
N SER A 23 -7.32 -38.67 63.99
CA SER A 23 -7.63 -39.01 62.58
C SER A 23 -8.17 -37.77 61.86
N VAL A 24 -8.03 -37.74 60.52
CA VAL A 24 -8.78 -36.93 59.53
C VAL A 24 -8.99 -35.43 59.82
N TRP A 25 -8.44 -34.57 58.95
CA TRP A 25 -9.19 -33.60 58.11
C TRP A 25 -8.19 -32.99 57.12
N ALA A 26 -8.53 -32.98 55.82
CA ALA A 26 -7.62 -32.44 54.80
C ALA A 26 -7.55 -30.91 54.91
N GLN A 27 -6.34 -30.35 54.96
CA GLN A 27 -6.18 -28.89 54.96
C GLN A 27 -6.45 -28.33 53.57
N SER A 28 -7.36 -27.37 53.50
CA SER A 28 -7.70 -26.63 52.29
C SER A 28 -6.53 -25.75 51.85
N SER A 29 -5.83 -26.13 50.79
CA SER A 29 -5.20 -25.15 49.90
C SER A 29 -6.31 -24.36 49.21
N SER A 30 -6.57 -23.14 49.68
CA SER A 30 -7.52 -22.24 49.03
C SER A 30 -6.93 -21.79 47.70
N GLU A 31 -7.26 -22.49 46.62
CA GLU A 31 -7.01 -22.04 45.27
C GLU A 31 -7.70 -20.69 45.09
N SER A 32 -6.91 -19.64 44.79
CA SER A 32 -7.47 -18.34 44.49
C SER A 32 -8.11 -18.42 43.12
N THR A 33 -9.43 -18.56 43.09
CA THR A 33 -10.23 -18.41 41.88
C THR A 33 -10.05 -17.00 41.35
N ALA A 34 -9.14 -16.86 40.39
CA ALA A 34 -8.99 -15.64 39.61
C ALA A 34 -10.29 -15.44 38.83
N GLN A 35 -11.18 -14.58 39.36
CA GLN A 35 -12.33 -14.11 38.61
C GLN A 35 -11.79 -13.42 37.35
N ILE A 36 -12.23 -13.88 36.18
CA ILE A 36 -11.94 -13.19 34.92
C ILE A 36 -12.77 -11.90 34.95
N THR A 37 -12.16 -10.83 35.47
CA THR A 37 -12.75 -9.49 35.43
C THR A 37 -12.79 -9.02 33.99
N GLU A 38 -13.99 -8.79 33.49
CA GLU A 38 -14.25 -8.23 32.17
C GLU A 38 -13.43 -6.95 31.94
N ALA A 39 -12.86 -6.82 30.72
CA ALA A 39 -11.96 -5.72 30.39
C ALA A 39 -12.68 -4.37 30.60
N PRO A 40 -12.20 -3.50 31.51
CA PRO A 40 -12.98 -2.35 31.96
C PRO A 40 -13.26 -1.36 30.83
N ARG A 41 -14.49 -0.84 30.79
CA ARG A 41 -15.00 -0.06 29.65
C ARG A 41 -15.15 1.39 30.06
N ILE A 42 -14.38 2.25 29.41
CA ILE A 42 -14.29 3.69 29.70
C ILE A 42 -14.86 4.46 28.52
N ALA A 43 -15.71 5.45 28.79
CA ALA A 43 -16.09 6.42 27.77
C ALA A 43 -15.72 7.83 28.22
N ILE A 44 -15.37 8.69 27.26
CA ILE A 44 -15.16 10.13 27.44
C ILE A 44 -16.08 10.81 26.43
N VAL A 45 -17.01 11.63 26.89
CA VAL A 45 -18.10 12.16 26.05
C VAL A 45 -18.22 13.67 26.27
N ILE A 46 -17.97 14.46 25.22
CA ILE A 46 -17.89 15.91 25.33
C ILE A 46 -18.88 16.56 24.34
N GLY A 47 -19.66 17.53 24.82
CA GLY A 47 -20.61 18.31 24.01
C GLY A 47 -20.42 19.80 24.22
N ASN A 48 -19.78 20.48 23.27
CA ASN A 48 -19.55 21.93 23.32
C ASN A 48 -20.49 22.64 22.34
N GLN A 49 -21.35 23.51 22.87
CA GLN A 49 -22.51 24.10 22.21
C GLN A 49 -22.59 25.63 22.37
N ASP A 50 -22.41 26.16 23.59
CA ASP A 50 -22.49 27.60 23.87
C ASP A 50 -21.08 28.22 23.80
N TYR A 51 -20.73 28.93 22.72
CA TYR A 51 -19.36 29.43 22.47
C TYR A 51 -19.23 30.94 22.69
N SER A 52 -18.08 31.41 23.20
CA SER A 52 -17.90 32.84 23.50
C SER A 52 -17.53 33.71 22.29
N GLU A 53 -16.89 33.14 21.26
CA GLU A 53 -16.28 33.89 20.14
C GLU A 53 -16.71 33.35 18.75
N VAL A 54 -17.51 32.28 18.68
CA VAL A 54 -18.07 31.71 17.43
C VAL A 54 -19.56 31.42 17.58
N VAL A 55 -20.24 31.06 16.49
CA VAL A 55 -21.69 30.80 16.50
C VAL A 55 -22.01 29.54 17.31
N ASP A 56 -22.95 29.64 18.24
CA ASP A 56 -23.47 28.53 19.04
C ASP A 56 -24.04 27.40 18.16
N LEU A 57 -23.86 26.15 18.59
CA LEU A 57 -24.45 24.97 17.95
C LEU A 57 -25.79 24.64 18.60
N ALA A 58 -26.80 24.26 17.81
CA ALA A 58 -28.15 24.06 18.33
C ALA A 58 -28.28 22.85 19.29
N ASN A 59 -27.52 21.78 19.01
CA ASN A 59 -27.82 20.43 19.50
C ASN A 59 -26.63 19.70 20.15
N ALA A 60 -25.40 20.21 20.04
CA ALA A 60 -24.17 19.47 20.38
C ALA A 60 -24.06 19.07 21.87
N GLN A 61 -24.65 19.81 22.81
CA GLN A 61 -24.77 19.35 24.21
C GLN A 61 -25.71 18.15 24.29
N LYS A 62 -26.89 18.23 23.66
CA LYS A 62 -27.92 17.19 23.70
C LYS A 62 -27.42 15.88 23.05
N ASP A 63 -26.71 15.99 21.93
CA ASP A 63 -26.09 14.86 21.24
C ASP A 63 -25.12 14.09 22.16
N ALA A 64 -24.27 14.82 22.88
CA ALA A 64 -23.38 14.25 23.88
C ALA A 64 -24.13 13.67 25.09
N GLU A 65 -25.21 14.32 25.59
CA GLU A 65 -26.01 13.81 26.71
C GLU A 65 -26.68 12.46 26.39
N ASP A 66 -27.30 12.32 25.21
CA ASP A 66 -27.96 11.07 24.79
C ASP A 66 -26.94 9.94 24.54
N ILE A 67 -25.76 10.26 23.99
CA ILE A 67 -24.65 9.30 23.83
C ILE A 67 -24.09 8.89 25.19
N ALA A 68 -23.90 9.83 26.12
CA ALA A 68 -23.47 9.53 27.49
C ALA A 68 -24.52 8.70 28.25
N ALA A 69 -25.81 8.84 27.95
CA ALA A 69 -26.87 7.99 28.49
C ALA A 69 -26.80 6.57 27.92
N LEU A 70 -26.69 6.41 26.59
CA LEU A 70 -26.56 5.12 25.92
C LEU A 70 -25.32 4.33 26.41
N LEU A 71 -24.18 5.00 26.56
CA LEU A 71 -22.95 4.32 26.98
C LEU A 71 -23.02 3.87 28.45
N ARG A 72 -23.71 4.61 29.33
CA ARG A 72 -24.02 4.14 30.69
C ARG A 72 -24.97 2.94 30.69
N GLU A 73 -26.01 2.95 29.85
CA GLU A 73 -26.94 1.83 29.65
C GLU A 73 -26.20 0.56 29.19
N PHE A 74 -25.14 0.72 28.39
CA PHE A 74 -24.27 -0.37 27.94
C PHE A 74 -23.06 -0.64 28.85
N ASN A 75 -23.12 -0.23 30.13
CA ASN A 75 -22.11 -0.49 31.17
C ASN A 75 -20.71 0.13 30.95
N PHE A 76 -20.56 1.21 30.18
CA PHE A 76 -19.36 2.03 30.24
C PHE A 76 -19.33 2.88 31.51
N LYS A 77 -18.15 3.01 32.12
CA LYS A 77 -17.84 4.11 33.05
C LYS A 77 -17.58 5.38 32.23
N VAL A 78 -18.61 6.21 32.11
CA VAL A 78 -18.56 7.46 31.33
C VAL A 78 -17.97 8.61 32.17
N TYR A 79 -17.07 9.37 31.56
CA TYR A 79 -16.63 10.70 32.01
C TYR A 79 -17.10 11.73 31.00
N ASP A 80 -18.12 12.48 31.35
CA ASP A 80 -18.77 13.45 30.47
C ASP A 80 -18.65 14.89 30.96
N GLY A 81 -18.71 15.83 30.02
CA GLY A 81 -18.63 17.26 30.29
C GLY A 81 -19.14 18.08 29.11
N TYR A 82 -19.77 19.20 29.40
CA TYR A 82 -20.54 19.99 28.44
C TYR A 82 -20.13 21.46 28.55
N ASN A 83 -20.04 22.15 27.42
CA ASN A 83 -19.57 23.55 27.31
C ASN A 83 -18.25 23.80 28.07
N LEU A 84 -17.25 22.95 27.82
CA LEU A 84 -16.00 22.95 28.58
C LEU A 84 -15.03 24.07 28.13
N GLU A 85 -14.55 24.86 29.10
CA GLU A 85 -13.37 25.71 28.91
C GLU A 85 -12.11 24.87 28.61
N LYS A 86 -11.10 25.48 28.00
CA LYS A 86 -9.84 24.85 27.59
C LYS A 86 -9.15 24.11 28.75
N ARG A 87 -9.16 24.71 29.94
CA ARG A 87 -8.65 24.12 31.19
C ARG A 87 -9.46 22.88 31.61
N GLU A 88 -10.78 22.95 31.49
CA GLU A 88 -11.71 21.93 31.98
C GLU A 88 -11.74 20.70 31.07
N PHE A 89 -11.59 20.91 29.76
CA PHE A 89 -11.34 19.85 28.78
C PHE A 89 -10.06 19.07 29.13
N GLU A 90 -8.95 19.76 29.42
CA GLU A 90 -7.69 19.12 29.84
C GLU A 90 -7.79 18.44 31.22
N GLU A 91 -8.53 19.01 32.17
CA GLU A 91 -8.79 18.40 33.48
C GLU A 91 -9.69 17.14 33.39
N LEU A 92 -10.72 17.14 32.54
CA LEU A 92 -11.59 15.98 32.28
C LEU A 92 -10.79 14.83 31.63
N LEU A 93 -10.06 15.12 30.55
CA LEU A 93 -9.20 14.13 29.88
C LEU A 93 -8.16 13.55 30.84
N ARG A 94 -7.48 14.40 31.62
CA ARG A 94 -6.51 13.96 32.64
C ARG A 94 -7.15 13.07 33.69
N THR A 95 -8.36 13.42 34.14
CA THR A 95 -9.10 12.65 35.15
C THR A 95 -9.50 11.28 34.60
N ALA A 96 -10.01 11.22 33.37
CA ALA A 96 -10.33 9.97 32.69
C ALA A 96 -9.07 9.09 32.53
N VAL A 97 -7.99 9.62 31.93
CA VAL A 97 -6.72 8.90 31.64
C VAL A 97 -6.05 8.34 32.90
N LEU A 98 -6.11 9.06 34.02
CA LEU A 98 -5.60 8.56 35.32
C LEU A 98 -6.44 7.41 35.90
N ASN A 99 -7.67 7.21 35.39
CA ASN A 99 -8.60 6.16 35.80
C ASN A 99 -8.91 5.15 34.67
N ILE A 100 -8.16 5.14 33.56
CA ILE A 100 -8.15 4.05 32.58
C ILE A 100 -7.24 2.94 33.14
N PRO A 101 -7.77 1.74 33.47
CA PRO A 101 -6.94 0.59 33.84
C PRO A 101 -6.24 -0.01 32.61
N ASP A 102 -5.15 -0.74 32.84
CA ASP A 102 -4.46 -1.47 31.78
C ASP A 102 -5.41 -2.46 31.08
N SER A 103 -5.33 -2.51 29.75
CA SER A 103 -6.19 -3.31 28.86
C SER A 103 -7.67 -2.90 28.76
N ALA A 104 -8.04 -1.71 29.22
CA ALA A 104 -9.39 -1.15 29.06
C ALA A 104 -9.79 -0.91 27.59
N ASN A 105 -11.08 -1.07 27.28
CA ASN A 105 -11.69 -0.60 26.04
C ASN A 105 -12.17 0.84 26.21
N VAL A 106 -11.75 1.75 25.32
CA VAL A 106 -11.98 3.19 25.45
C VAL A 106 -12.81 3.74 24.29
N LEU A 107 -13.88 4.48 24.59
CA LEU A 107 -14.59 5.28 23.59
C LEU A 107 -14.40 6.78 23.89
N PHE A 108 -14.01 7.56 22.89
CA PHE A 108 -14.03 9.01 22.91
C PHE A 108 -15.14 9.49 21.98
N TYR A 109 -16.02 10.36 22.46
CA TYR A 109 -17.04 11.02 21.67
C TYR A 109 -16.91 12.54 21.85
N TYR A 110 -17.01 13.28 20.76
CA TYR A 110 -17.05 14.73 20.77
C TYR A 110 -18.12 15.24 19.81
N ALA A 111 -19.04 16.07 20.32
CA ALA A 111 -19.90 16.93 19.54
C ALA A 111 -19.48 18.40 19.78
N GLY A 112 -19.38 19.17 18.70
CA GLY A 112 -19.00 20.58 18.79
C GLY A 112 -18.28 21.10 17.54
N HIS A 113 -17.76 22.32 17.59
CA HIS A 113 -16.93 22.84 16.52
C HIS A 113 -15.59 22.12 16.47
N GLY A 114 -15.17 21.76 15.26
CA GLY A 114 -13.84 21.25 14.96
C GLY A 114 -13.27 22.04 13.78
N ILE A 115 -11.96 22.27 13.78
CA ILE A 115 -11.24 22.87 12.65
C ILE A 115 -10.11 21.96 12.20
N GLN A 116 -9.89 21.87 10.89
CA GLN A 116 -8.70 21.26 10.34
C GLN A 116 -7.71 22.34 9.89
N ILE A 117 -6.46 22.27 10.39
CA ILE A 117 -5.36 23.07 9.84
C ILE A 117 -4.25 22.13 9.37
N GLY A 118 -4.01 22.14 8.06
CA GLY A 118 -3.11 21.19 7.40
C GLY A 118 -3.55 19.74 7.64
N ARG A 119 -2.70 18.98 8.35
CA ARG A 119 -2.90 17.54 8.65
C ARG A 119 -3.54 17.25 10.02
N ARG A 120 -3.84 18.27 10.83
CA ARG A 120 -4.30 18.09 12.22
C ARG A 120 -5.76 18.52 12.38
N ASN A 121 -6.53 17.73 13.12
CA ASN A 121 -7.86 18.09 13.58
C ASN A 121 -7.75 18.70 14.99
N TYR A 122 -8.41 19.83 15.20
CA TYR A 122 -8.44 20.57 16.46
C TYR A 122 -9.90 20.70 16.92
N LEU A 123 -10.19 20.26 18.14
CA LEU A 123 -11.50 20.36 18.79
C LEU A 123 -11.52 21.65 19.62
N LEU A 124 -12.62 22.39 19.60
CA LEU A 124 -12.71 23.73 20.21
C LEU A 124 -13.38 23.66 21.60
N PRO A 125 -12.67 24.06 22.67
CA PRO A 125 -13.27 24.56 23.89
C PRO A 125 -14.24 25.73 23.64
N VAL A 126 -15.14 26.02 24.58
CA VAL A 126 -16.10 27.13 24.40
C VAL A 126 -15.47 28.52 24.53
N ASP A 127 -14.34 28.62 25.25
CA ASP A 127 -13.48 29.79 25.40
C ASP A 127 -12.41 29.90 24.29
N ALA A 128 -12.50 29.07 23.23
CA ALA A 128 -11.54 29.08 22.14
C ALA A 128 -11.56 30.43 21.39
N LYS A 129 -10.53 31.24 21.63
CA LYS A 129 -10.29 32.51 20.96
C LYS A 129 -8.96 32.49 20.21
N PHE A 130 -8.93 33.05 18.99
CA PHE A 130 -7.71 33.29 18.24
C PHE A 130 -7.57 34.79 17.93
N GLU A 131 -6.42 35.37 18.26
CA GLU A 131 -5.96 36.67 17.78
C GLU A 131 -4.84 36.50 16.73
N SER A 132 -4.17 35.35 16.73
CA SER A 132 -3.19 34.90 15.75
C SER A 132 -3.30 33.39 15.46
N ILE A 133 -2.70 32.94 14.35
CA ILE A 133 -2.60 31.51 14.01
C ILE A 133 -1.77 30.69 15.03
N TYR A 134 -0.85 31.34 15.75
CA TYR A 134 -0.04 30.69 16.79
C TYR A 134 -0.84 30.32 18.04
N ASP A 135 -2.04 30.88 18.18
CA ASP A 135 -2.91 30.67 19.33
C ASP A 135 -3.66 29.33 19.22
N VAL A 136 -3.92 28.86 17.99
CA VAL A 136 -4.66 27.62 17.74
C VAL A 136 -4.13 26.41 18.52
N PRO A 137 -2.83 26.03 18.47
CA PRO A 137 -2.30 24.91 19.24
C PRO A 137 -2.29 25.13 20.77
N LEU A 138 -2.58 26.34 21.25
CA LEU A 138 -2.64 26.69 22.68
C LEU A 138 -4.09 26.72 23.20
N ALA A 139 -5.02 27.28 22.42
CA ALA A 139 -6.43 27.47 22.79
C ALA A 139 -7.35 26.28 22.39
N THR A 140 -6.87 25.32 21.59
CA THR A 140 -7.66 24.13 21.18
C THR A 140 -7.13 22.83 21.75
N MET A 141 -7.86 21.73 21.49
CA MET A 141 -7.45 20.36 21.76
C MET A 141 -7.09 19.63 20.47
N THR A 142 -5.85 19.16 20.32
CA THR A 142 -5.43 18.36 19.16
C THR A 142 -5.95 16.92 19.27
N LEU A 143 -6.69 16.46 18.26
CA LEU A 143 -7.23 15.10 18.22
C LEU A 143 -6.13 14.04 18.32
N ASP A 144 -5.03 14.22 17.57
CA ASP A 144 -3.86 13.35 17.58
C ASP A 144 -3.38 13.09 19.02
N ARG A 145 -3.27 14.16 19.83
CA ARG A 145 -2.78 14.10 21.21
C ARG A 145 -3.78 13.41 22.15
N ILE A 146 -5.09 13.55 21.91
CA ILE A 146 -6.11 12.80 22.63
C ILE A 146 -5.93 11.31 22.34
N ILE A 147 -5.87 10.94 21.05
CA ILE A 147 -5.73 9.55 20.60
C ILE A 147 -4.42 8.93 21.12
N ASP A 148 -3.28 9.61 20.99
CA ASP A 148 -1.99 9.17 21.55
C ASP A 148 -2.09 8.91 23.06
N THR A 149 -2.72 9.82 23.81
CA THR A 149 -2.84 9.72 25.27
C THR A 149 -3.75 8.57 25.72
N LEU A 150 -4.80 8.24 24.94
CA LEU A 150 -5.69 7.11 25.21
C LEU A 150 -5.06 5.77 24.77
N SER A 151 -4.44 5.74 23.59
CA SER A 151 -3.79 4.56 23.01
C SER A 151 -2.71 3.97 23.92
N ALA A 152 -1.98 4.82 24.66
CA ALA A 152 -0.93 4.43 25.59
C ALA A 152 -1.41 3.63 26.82
N ARG A 153 -2.73 3.39 26.99
CA ARG A 153 -3.31 2.62 28.11
C ARG A 153 -4.43 1.64 27.70
N SER A 154 -5.06 1.82 26.54
CA SER A 154 -6.20 1.00 26.08
C SER A 154 -5.79 -0.28 25.35
N SER A 155 -6.62 -1.32 25.39
CA SER A 155 -6.48 -2.50 24.52
C SER A 155 -7.11 -2.31 23.13
N ALA A 156 -8.16 -1.48 23.05
CA ALA A 156 -8.74 -0.93 21.82
C ALA A 156 -9.39 0.43 22.12
N HIS A 157 -9.34 1.37 21.17
CA HIS A 157 -9.89 2.71 21.34
C HIS A 157 -10.67 3.21 20.12
N VAL A 158 -11.82 3.84 20.33
CA VAL A 158 -12.66 4.38 19.26
C VAL A 158 -12.97 5.84 19.50
N ALA A 159 -12.70 6.70 18.53
CA ALA A 159 -13.12 8.10 18.50
C ALA A 159 -14.32 8.28 17.55
N ILE A 160 -15.36 8.96 18.00
CA ILE A 160 -16.55 9.34 17.21
C ILE A 160 -16.69 10.86 17.29
N LEU A 161 -16.66 11.53 16.14
CA LEU A 161 -16.60 12.99 16.06
C LEU A 161 -17.80 13.53 15.30
N ASP A 162 -18.76 14.10 16.03
CA ASP A 162 -19.89 14.84 15.48
C ASP A 162 -19.57 16.33 15.41
N SER A 163 -18.64 16.65 14.52
CA SER A 163 -18.06 17.99 14.38
C SER A 163 -17.80 18.33 12.93
N CYS A 164 -18.08 19.57 12.54
CA CYS A 164 -17.57 20.13 11.30
C CYS A 164 -16.02 20.12 11.26
N ARG A 165 -15.46 20.30 10.05
CA ARG A 165 -14.00 20.44 9.82
C ARG A 165 -13.61 21.81 9.23
N ASP A 166 -14.61 22.60 8.82
CA ASP A 166 -14.46 23.96 8.32
C ASP A 166 -14.18 24.96 9.46
N ASN A 167 -13.55 26.08 9.12
CA ASN A 167 -13.20 27.13 10.09
C ASN A 167 -14.41 28.06 10.40
N PRO A 168 -14.92 28.12 11.64
CA PRO A 168 -16.00 29.04 12.02
C PRO A 168 -15.53 30.49 12.17
N PHE A 169 -14.21 30.76 12.26
CA PHE A 169 -13.65 32.11 12.35
C PHE A 169 -13.48 32.73 10.94
N SER A 170 -14.56 33.27 10.38
CA SER A 170 -14.60 33.85 9.02
C SER A 170 -13.52 34.90 8.73
N ASP A 171 -13.14 35.67 9.76
CA ASP A 171 -12.34 36.88 9.61
C ASP A 171 -10.83 36.61 9.74
N ILE A 172 -10.44 35.38 10.15
CA ILE A 172 -9.04 34.97 10.34
C ILE A 172 -8.63 34.02 9.22
N ARG A 173 -7.70 34.46 8.37
CA ARG A 173 -7.18 33.67 7.23
C ARG A 173 -6.16 32.61 7.65
N LEU A 174 -6.59 31.65 8.47
CA LEU A 174 -5.77 30.54 8.99
C LEU A 174 -5.11 29.65 7.91
N ALA A 175 -5.48 29.80 6.64
CA ALA A 175 -4.94 29.03 5.51
C ALA A 175 -3.93 29.77 4.61
N ALA A 176 -3.69 31.07 4.83
CA ALA A 176 -2.97 31.92 3.86
C ALA A 176 -1.55 32.35 4.28
N ASP A 177 -1.33 32.66 5.57
CA ASP A 177 -0.10 33.29 6.06
C ASP A 177 0.73 32.36 6.97
N LEU A 178 0.73 31.05 6.69
CA LEU A 178 1.64 30.08 7.32
C LEU A 178 3.04 30.21 6.71
N ASP A 179 3.93 30.89 7.42
CA ASP A 179 5.34 31.01 7.05
C ASP A 179 6.01 29.62 6.98
N ALA A 180 6.72 29.34 5.89
CA ALA A 180 6.78 28.00 5.28
C ALA A 180 7.70 26.96 5.96
N ASN A 181 7.95 27.10 7.26
CA ASN A 181 8.85 26.22 8.04
C ASN A 181 8.12 25.21 8.95
N LEU A 182 6.80 25.35 9.19
CA LEU A 182 6.02 24.39 10.00
C LEU A 182 4.61 24.15 9.43
N PHE A 183 4.43 22.96 8.86
CA PHE A 183 3.17 22.37 8.35
C PHE A 183 2.59 23.01 7.09
N GLU A 184 2.55 22.22 6.02
CA GLU A 184 2.30 22.69 4.66
C GLU A 184 0.90 22.35 4.17
N THR A 185 0.14 23.36 3.76
CA THR A 185 -1.14 23.21 3.10
C THR A 185 -0.97 22.75 1.65
N ARG A 186 -1.81 21.79 1.23
CA ARG A 186 -2.16 21.48 -0.16
C ARG A 186 -3.60 20.92 -0.16
N PRO A 187 -4.37 21.08 -1.25
CA PRO A 187 -5.72 20.54 -1.38
C PRO A 187 -5.68 19.06 -1.78
N GLY A 188 -5.53 18.19 -0.79
CA GLY A 188 -5.48 16.74 -0.95
C GLY A 188 -5.32 16.11 0.42
N PHE A 189 -5.99 14.98 0.65
CA PHE A 189 -6.04 14.40 1.99
C PHE A 189 -4.72 13.71 2.35
N ASP A 190 -4.52 13.52 3.65
CA ASP A 190 -3.39 12.78 4.21
C ASP A 190 -3.88 12.06 5.47
N VAL A 191 -4.46 10.86 5.30
CA VAL A 191 -5.11 10.07 6.37
C VAL A 191 -4.28 10.12 7.65
N PHE A 192 -4.92 10.57 8.73
CA PHE A 192 -4.36 10.51 10.08
C PHE A 192 -3.97 9.06 10.40
N SER A 193 -2.68 8.81 10.62
CA SER A 193 -2.15 7.47 10.89
C SER A 193 -2.56 7.03 12.29
N THR A 194 -3.73 6.41 12.39
CA THR A 194 -4.33 5.97 13.65
C THR A 194 -3.42 4.92 14.33
N PRO A 195 -3.15 4.98 15.65
CA PRO A 195 -2.34 3.99 16.35
C PRO A 195 -2.98 2.59 16.35
N LEU A 196 -2.19 1.52 16.36
CA LEU A 196 -2.72 0.14 16.31
C LEU A 196 -3.81 -0.12 17.37
N ASN A 197 -4.86 -0.86 16.97
CA ASN A 197 -6.11 -1.05 17.74
C ASN A 197 -6.92 0.24 17.95
N SER A 198 -7.11 1.02 16.88
CA SER A 198 -7.95 2.22 16.92
C SER A 198 -8.96 2.35 15.78
N LEU A 199 -10.00 3.14 16.01
CA LEU A 199 -10.89 3.63 14.95
C LEU A 199 -11.22 5.11 15.20
N VAL A 200 -11.29 5.90 14.14
CA VAL A 200 -11.74 7.30 14.18
C VAL A 200 -12.83 7.50 13.13
N ALA A 201 -14.04 7.82 13.58
CA ALA A 201 -15.19 8.12 12.74
C ALA A 201 -15.58 9.60 12.83
N TYR A 202 -16.06 10.13 11.71
CA TYR A 202 -16.44 11.52 11.49
C TYR A 202 -17.87 11.57 10.96
N SER A 203 -18.67 12.55 11.39
CA SER A 203 -20.06 12.69 10.97
C SER A 203 -20.26 13.01 9.49
N THR A 204 -19.23 13.51 8.80
CA THR A 204 -19.26 13.87 7.38
C THR A 204 -17.93 13.57 6.68
N SER A 205 -17.95 13.59 5.35
CA SER A 205 -16.79 13.29 4.52
C SER A 205 -15.72 14.40 4.62
N PRO A 206 -14.43 14.08 4.45
CA PRO A 206 -13.36 15.09 4.46
C PRO A 206 -13.64 16.25 3.50
N GLY A 207 -13.57 17.50 3.99
CA GLY A 207 -13.87 18.70 3.21
C GLY A 207 -15.36 19.00 2.99
N ALA A 208 -16.27 18.32 3.71
CA ALA A 208 -17.69 18.64 3.76
C ALA A 208 -18.11 19.16 5.15
N VAL A 209 -19.26 19.83 5.19
CA VAL A 209 -19.91 20.33 6.40
C VAL A 209 -20.81 19.23 6.99
N ALA A 210 -21.00 19.23 8.31
CA ALA A 210 -21.98 18.39 8.99
C ALA A 210 -23.28 19.19 9.23
N SER A 211 -24.44 18.54 9.20
CA SER A 211 -25.73 19.19 9.44
C SER A 211 -26.15 19.01 10.91
N ASP A 212 -26.29 20.09 11.67
CA ASP A 212 -26.69 20.04 13.09
C ASP A 212 -28.10 19.45 13.31
N GLY A 213 -28.97 19.51 12.29
CA GLY A 213 -30.35 19.04 12.35
C GLY A 213 -31.37 20.12 12.75
N ASP A 214 -32.54 19.69 13.22
CA ASP A 214 -33.56 20.59 13.76
C ASP A 214 -33.25 20.94 15.23
N ILE A 215 -33.50 22.19 15.64
CA ILE A 215 -33.21 22.69 16.98
C ILE A 215 -33.96 21.88 18.06
N GLY A 216 -33.21 21.34 19.03
CA GLY A 216 -33.74 20.54 20.14
C GLY A 216 -33.94 19.06 19.83
N GLN A 217 -33.60 18.61 18.62
CA GLN A 217 -33.41 17.19 18.30
C GLN A 217 -31.91 16.85 18.33
N ASN A 218 -31.56 15.59 18.04
CA ASN A 218 -30.18 15.18 17.86
C ASN A 218 -29.74 15.46 16.42
N SER A 219 -28.43 15.57 16.17
CA SER A 219 -27.90 15.62 14.80
C SER A 219 -28.32 14.38 14.00
N PRO A 220 -28.36 14.43 12.65
CA PRO A 220 -28.61 13.25 11.82
C PRO A 220 -27.57 12.13 12.08
N TYR A 221 -26.32 12.48 12.38
CA TYR A 221 -25.27 11.50 12.67
C TYR A 221 -25.44 10.87 14.04
N THR A 222 -25.62 11.67 15.08
CA THR A 222 -25.81 11.13 16.44
C THR A 222 -27.14 10.39 16.58
N SER A 223 -28.20 10.83 15.90
CA SER A 223 -29.43 10.04 15.73
C SER A 223 -29.14 8.67 15.11
N ALA A 224 -28.42 8.62 13.99
CA ALA A 224 -28.07 7.37 13.32
C ALA A 224 -27.17 6.46 14.18
N VAL A 225 -26.21 7.02 14.94
CA VAL A 225 -25.37 6.29 15.89
C VAL A 225 -26.23 5.67 16.99
N LEU A 226 -27.09 6.46 17.65
CA LEU A 226 -27.97 6.01 18.72
C LEU A 226 -28.94 4.92 18.24
N GLU A 227 -29.57 5.10 17.08
CA GLU A 227 -30.50 4.11 16.53
C GLU A 227 -29.79 2.81 16.09
N ALA A 228 -28.63 2.90 15.44
CA ALA A 228 -27.88 1.72 15.01
C ALA A 228 -27.38 0.93 16.22
N ALA A 229 -26.82 1.62 17.22
CA ALA A 229 -26.36 1.02 18.46
C ALA A 229 -27.50 0.41 19.29
N ARG A 230 -28.74 0.94 19.22
CA ARG A 230 -29.92 0.35 19.88
C ARG A 230 -30.53 -0.80 19.07
N ALA A 231 -30.44 -0.79 17.74
CA ALA A 231 -30.97 -1.85 16.88
C ALA A 231 -30.10 -3.12 16.91
N THR A 232 -28.78 -2.96 16.94
CA THR A 232 -27.80 -4.06 16.93
C THR A 232 -26.73 -3.83 18.01
N PRO A 233 -27.08 -3.92 19.31
CA PRO A 233 -26.21 -3.46 20.41
C PRO A 233 -24.95 -4.32 20.61
N TYR A 234 -25.02 -5.62 20.30
CA TYR A 234 -23.92 -6.58 20.46
C TYR A 234 -23.04 -6.72 19.20
N GLU A 235 -23.23 -5.85 18.21
CA GLU A 235 -22.51 -5.87 16.95
C GLU A 235 -21.14 -5.19 17.07
N ASN A 236 -20.18 -5.61 16.25
CA ASN A 236 -18.89 -4.93 16.14
C ASN A 236 -19.11 -3.52 15.56
N ILE A 237 -18.53 -2.50 16.21
CA ILE A 237 -18.68 -1.10 15.83
C ILE A 237 -18.30 -0.82 14.36
N GLN A 238 -17.38 -1.61 13.80
CA GLN A 238 -17.01 -1.57 12.37
C GLN A 238 -18.19 -1.88 11.43
N GLN A 239 -19.12 -2.76 11.83
CA GLN A 239 -20.33 -3.09 11.07
C GLN A 239 -21.49 -2.10 11.32
N LEU A 240 -21.43 -1.31 12.40
CA LEU A 240 -22.39 -0.23 12.64
C LEU A 240 -22.16 0.95 11.67
N PHE A 241 -20.92 1.27 11.28
CA PHE A 241 -20.64 2.44 10.44
C PHE A 241 -21.27 2.42 9.04
N PRO A 242 -21.34 1.29 8.30
CA PRO A 242 -22.14 1.18 7.09
C PRO A 242 -23.62 1.55 7.30
N VAL A 243 -24.24 1.06 8.38
CA VAL A 243 -25.64 1.33 8.73
C VAL A 243 -25.85 2.79 9.14
N ILE A 244 -24.92 3.35 9.92
CA ILE A 244 -24.91 4.78 10.31
C ILE A 244 -24.79 5.66 9.05
N ARG A 245 -23.86 5.32 8.15
CA ARG A 245 -23.64 6.05 6.89
C ARG A 245 -24.89 6.04 6.00
N GLU A 246 -25.55 4.90 5.85
CA GLU A 246 -26.80 4.80 5.10
C GLU A 246 -27.89 5.69 5.71
N ARG A 247 -28.12 5.60 7.03
CA ARG A 247 -29.14 6.42 7.71
C ARG A 247 -28.89 7.92 7.57
N VAL A 248 -27.64 8.38 7.74
CA VAL A 248 -27.29 9.80 7.56
C VAL A 248 -27.45 10.24 6.12
N HIS A 249 -27.05 9.41 5.15
CA HIS A 249 -27.24 9.71 3.74
C HIS A 249 -28.73 9.83 3.39
N GLN A 250 -29.58 8.94 3.91
CA GLN A 250 -31.03 9.02 3.73
C GLN A 250 -31.63 10.25 4.43
N ALA A 251 -31.37 10.44 5.73
CA ALA A 251 -31.92 11.52 6.54
C ALA A 251 -31.53 12.93 6.05
N THR A 252 -30.30 13.10 5.56
CA THR A 252 -29.84 14.38 5.00
C THR A 252 -30.21 14.58 3.53
N GLY A 253 -30.80 13.58 2.85
CA GLY A 253 -31.10 13.66 1.42
C GLY A 253 -29.84 13.67 0.54
N GLY A 254 -28.83 12.91 0.94
CA GLY A 254 -27.55 12.73 0.25
C GLY A 254 -26.51 13.83 0.48
N ARG A 255 -26.79 14.82 1.35
CA ARG A 255 -25.90 15.97 1.61
C ARG A 255 -24.75 15.67 2.57
N GLN A 256 -24.86 14.64 3.39
CA GLN A 256 -23.85 14.24 4.38
C GLN A 256 -23.55 12.75 4.24
N ILE A 257 -22.26 12.38 4.28
CA ILE A 257 -21.79 10.99 4.17
C ILE A 257 -20.72 10.75 5.24
N PRO A 258 -21.05 10.05 6.35
CA PRO A 258 -20.08 9.68 7.37
C PRO A 258 -18.88 8.89 6.84
N TRP A 259 -17.73 9.12 7.48
CA TRP A 259 -16.43 8.57 7.08
C TRP A 259 -15.65 8.08 8.29
N GLU A 260 -14.87 7.01 8.13
CA GLU A 260 -14.07 6.42 9.20
C GLU A 260 -12.68 5.94 8.72
N SER A 261 -11.75 5.82 9.65
CA SER A 261 -10.43 5.21 9.48
C SER A 261 -10.19 4.24 10.64
N SER A 262 -9.69 3.04 10.35
CA SER A 262 -9.62 1.93 11.31
C SER A 262 -8.31 1.15 11.20
N THR A 263 -7.63 0.97 12.32
CA THR A 263 -6.58 -0.02 12.58
C THR A 263 -6.95 -0.94 13.75
N LEU A 264 -8.25 -1.08 14.05
CA LEU A 264 -8.79 -2.12 14.91
C LEU A 264 -8.51 -3.51 14.31
N VAL A 265 -7.51 -4.21 14.88
CA VAL A 265 -7.31 -5.65 14.68
C VAL A 265 -8.09 -6.48 15.73
N LYS A 266 -8.59 -5.83 16.79
CA LYS A 266 -9.52 -6.40 17.77
C LYS A 266 -10.92 -5.79 17.61
N PRO A 267 -12.00 -6.59 17.62
CA PRO A 267 -13.36 -6.08 17.50
C PRO A 267 -13.77 -5.31 18.76
N PHE A 268 -14.44 -4.17 18.56
CA PHE A 268 -14.93 -3.30 19.63
C PHE A 268 -16.46 -3.30 19.63
N TYR A 269 -17.08 -3.52 20.78
CA TYR A 269 -18.53 -3.68 20.91
C TYR A 269 -19.14 -2.55 21.76
N LEU A 270 -20.30 -2.02 21.33
CA LEU A 270 -21.01 -0.98 22.09
C LEU A 270 -21.77 -1.55 23.29
N ALA A 271 -22.39 -2.71 23.17
CA ALA A 271 -22.84 -3.51 24.32
C ALA A 271 -22.21 -4.91 24.29
N GLN A 272 -22.21 -5.58 25.42
CA GLN A 272 -21.83 -7.00 25.53
C GLN A 272 -23.00 -7.78 26.10
N HIS A 273 -23.13 -9.04 25.68
CA HIS A 273 -24.04 -9.96 26.35
C HIS A 273 -23.62 -10.08 27.81
N GLN A 274 -24.55 -9.85 28.75
CA GLN A 274 -24.37 -10.33 30.11
C GLN A 274 -24.40 -11.85 30.07
N VAL A 275 -23.21 -12.46 30.01
CA VAL A 275 -23.05 -13.90 30.15
C VAL A 275 -23.26 -14.22 31.63
N GLU A 276 -24.53 -14.39 32.03
CA GLU A 276 -24.91 -14.89 33.35
C GLU A 276 -24.57 -16.39 33.44
N GLN A 277 -23.27 -16.68 33.43
CA GLN A 277 -22.70 -18.01 33.44
C GLN A 277 -22.89 -18.64 34.83
N GLN A 278 -24.07 -19.21 35.04
CA GLN A 278 -24.20 -20.28 36.03
C GLN A 278 -23.21 -21.39 35.64
N PRO A 279 -22.28 -21.79 36.52
CA PRO A 279 -21.26 -22.79 36.21
C PRO A 279 -21.88 -24.20 36.19
N GLN A 280 -22.69 -24.48 35.17
CA GLN A 280 -23.05 -25.85 34.80
C GLN A 280 -21.85 -26.46 34.08
N ALA A 281 -21.09 -27.29 34.81
CA ALA A 281 -20.06 -28.12 34.22
C ALA A 281 -20.69 -29.14 33.27
N VAL A 282 -20.76 -28.81 31.98
CA VAL A 282 -21.05 -29.77 30.92
C VAL A 282 -19.95 -30.84 30.95
N PRO A 283 -20.27 -32.15 30.91
CA PRO A 283 -19.26 -33.19 30.87
C PRO A 283 -18.34 -33.00 29.66
N SER A 284 -17.04 -33.25 29.85
CA SER A 284 -16.06 -33.22 28.77
C SER A 284 -16.29 -34.38 27.79
N GLU A 285 -17.16 -34.20 26.81
CA GLU A 285 -17.02 -34.93 25.55
C GLU A 285 -15.65 -34.58 24.94
N THR A 286 -14.98 -35.57 24.35
CA THR A 286 -13.64 -35.40 23.79
C THR A 286 -13.67 -34.39 22.65
N SER A 287 -12.97 -33.26 22.81
CA SER A 287 -12.80 -32.33 21.71
C SER A 287 -12.02 -32.98 20.57
N GLN A 288 -12.42 -32.69 19.34
CA GLN A 288 -11.79 -33.26 18.14
C GLN A 288 -10.80 -32.25 17.57
N SER A 289 -9.50 -32.51 17.75
CA SER A 289 -8.46 -31.73 17.08
C SER A 289 -8.46 -31.99 15.58
N LEU A 290 -8.39 -30.93 14.77
CA LEU A 290 -8.27 -30.96 13.31
C LEU A 290 -7.13 -30.06 12.84
N ASP A 291 -6.12 -30.65 12.21
CA ASP A 291 -5.09 -29.90 11.50
C ASP A 291 -5.53 -29.65 10.05
N LEU A 292 -5.79 -28.39 9.70
CA LEU A 292 -6.20 -27.96 8.37
C LEU A 292 -5.07 -27.20 7.66
N VAL A 293 -4.75 -27.60 6.43
CA VAL A 293 -3.92 -26.82 5.51
C VAL A 293 -4.83 -26.20 4.46
N GLN A 294 -4.70 -24.88 4.24
CA GLN A 294 -5.45 -24.12 3.23
C GLN A 294 -4.50 -23.22 2.44
N GLN A 295 -4.93 -22.74 1.28
CA GLN A 295 -4.21 -21.70 0.54
C GLN A 295 -4.37 -20.35 1.26
N PHE A 296 -3.31 -19.55 1.34
CA PHE A 296 -3.42 -18.17 1.80
C PHE A 296 -4.27 -17.32 0.83
N ASP A 297 -5.34 -16.71 1.35
CA ASP A 297 -6.28 -15.88 0.60
C ASP A 297 -7.01 -14.88 1.53
N LYS A 298 -7.74 -13.90 0.97
CA LYS A 298 -8.41 -12.85 1.77
C LYS A 298 -9.60 -13.35 2.60
N SER A 299 -10.26 -14.39 2.12
CA SER A 299 -11.30 -15.11 2.86
C SER A 299 -11.27 -16.58 2.43
N ILE A 300 -11.27 -17.46 3.42
CA ILE A 300 -11.06 -18.89 3.27
C ILE A 300 -12.31 -19.60 3.84
N PRO A 301 -13.21 -20.13 2.99
CA PRO A 301 -14.43 -20.79 3.46
C PRO A 301 -14.10 -22.16 4.08
N LEU A 302 -14.32 -22.30 5.39
CA LEU A 302 -13.95 -23.49 6.15
C LEU A 302 -15.09 -24.51 6.32
N ILE A 303 -16.36 -24.12 6.13
CA ILE A 303 -17.52 -24.98 6.39
C ILE A 303 -17.46 -26.33 5.64
N GLN A 304 -17.04 -26.32 4.38
CA GLN A 304 -16.96 -27.53 3.56
C GLN A 304 -15.80 -28.42 4.02
N THR A 305 -14.64 -27.83 4.32
CA THR A 305 -13.45 -28.51 4.84
C THR A 305 -13.73 -29.17 6.20
N LEU A 306 -14.39 -28.44 7.12
CA LEU A 306 -14.80 -28.95 8.43
C LEU A 306 -15.82 -30.09 8.30
N SER A 307 -16.85 -29.93 7.45
CA SER A 307 -17.85 -30.98 7.22
C SER A 307 -17.22 -32.26 6.65
N GLN A 308 -16.26 -32.13 5.72
CA GLN A 308 -15.50 -33.27 5.19
C GLN A 308 -14.63 -33.94 6.26
N ALA A 309 -13.90 -33.15 7.07
CA ALA A 309 -13.02 -33.66 8.12
C ALA A 309 -13.78 -34.33 9.28
N LEU A 310 -15.01 -33.90 9.56
CA LEU A 310 -15.91 -34.52 10.54
C LEU A 310 -16.72 -35.69 9.97
N GLY A 311 -16.68 -35.91 8.65
CA GLY A 311 -17.44 -36.94 7.94
C GLY A 311 -18.96 -36.75 7.96
N THR A 312 -19.44 -35.54 8.22
CA THR A 312 -20.87 -35.23 8.34
C THR A 312 -21.14 -33.74 8.11
N GLU A 313 -22.36 -33.40 7.72
CA GLU A 313 -22.81 -32.03 7.46
C GLU A 313 -22.99 -31.23 8.77
N ILE A 314 -22.52 -29.99 8.77
CA ILE A 314 -22.65 -29.02 9.87
C ILE A 314 -23.87 -28.14 9.60
N THR A 315 -24.82 -28.08 10.53
CA THR A 315 -26.06 -27.30 10.39
C THR A 315 -26.10 -26.02 11.23
N ASP A 316 -25.25 -25.92 12.27
CA ASP A 316 -24.99 -24.69 13.05
C ASP A 316 -23.52 -24.71 13.51
N VAL A 317 -22.90 -23.54 13.70
CA VAL A 317 -21.51 -23.40 14.15
C VAL A 317 -21.32 -22.12 14.97
N GLN A 318 -20.66 -22.26 16.13
CA GLN A 318 -20.46 -21.21 17.11
C GLN A 318 -18.98 -21.13 17.50
N ILE A 319 -18.42 -19.93 17.61
CA ILE A 319 -17.00 -19.74 17.96
C ILE A 319 -16.84 -19.83 19.48
N VAL A 320 -15.99 -20.76 19.93
CA VAL A 320 -15.67 -21.00 21.35
C VAL A 320 -14.41 -20.24 21.74
N GLU A 321 -13.36 -20.34 20.93
CA GLU A 321 -12.11 -19.58 21.07
C GLU A 321 -11.75 -18.97 19.72
N ARG A 322 -11.25 -17.73 19.73
CA ARG A 322 -10.94 -16.94 18.52
C ARG A 322 -9.48 -17.11 18.09
N PRO A 323 -9.15 -16.90 16.81
CA PRO A 323 -7.77 -16.94 16.31
C PRO A 323 -6.91 -15.78 16.84
N GLU A 324 -5.58 -15.90 16.71
CA GLU A 324 -4.60 -14.88 17.08
C GLU A 324 -4.11 -14.01 15.90
N GLN A 325 -4.23 -14.49 14.66
CA GLN A 325 -3.65 -13.90 13.43
C GLN A 325 -4.70 -13.62 12.34
N GLY A 326 -6.00 -13.78 12.66
CA GLY A 326 -7.09 -13.54 11.74
C GLY A 326 -8.47 -13.50 12.41
N VAL A 327 -9.49 -13.30 11.58
CA VAL A 327 -10.89 -13.13 12.00
C VAL A 327 -11.73 -14.24 11.40
N ILE A 328 -12.62 -14.82 12.22
CA ILE A 328 -13.66 -15.75 11.74
C ILE A 328 -14.94 -14.95 11.50
N ALA A 329 -15.49 -15.05 10.29
CA ALA A 329 -16.83 -14.57 9.96
C ALA A 329 -17.80 -15.75 9.91
N LEU A 330 -18.98 -15.55 10.50
CA LEU A 330 -20.14 -16.44 10.41
C LEU A 330 -21.21 -15.71 9.61
N GLU A 331 -21.78 -16.35 8.59
CA GLU A 331 -22.90 -15.79 7.83
C GLU A 331 -24.16 -16.63 8.09
N ASP A 332 -25.16 -16.03 8.73
CA ASP A 332 -26.45 -16.68 8.97
C ASP A 332 -27.30 -16.69 7.69
N THR A 333 -27.00 -17.61 6.79
CA THR A 333 -27.88 -17.95 5.68
C THR A 333 -28.94 -18.93 6.19
N GLN A 334 -30.23 -18.58 6.07
CA GLN A 334 -31.36 -19.15 6.83
C GLN A 334 -31.61 -20.68 6.72
N GLN A 335 -30.78 -21.44 6.01
CA GLN A 335 -30.83 -22.91 5.93
C GLN A 335 -29.44 -23.59 5.95
N THR A 336 -28.33 -22.85 6.01
CA THR A 336 -26.97 -23.41 6.00
C THR A 336 -26.00 -22.56 6.83
N ALA A 337 -25.34 -23.20 7.79
CA ALA A 337 -24.20 -22.60 8.49
C ALA A 337 -23.09 -22.23 7.50
N SER A 338 -22.53 -21.02 7.64
CA SER A 338 -21.35 -20.56 6.91
C SER A 338 -20.29 -20.15 7.92
N ILE A 339 -19.05 -20.57 7.69
CA ILE A 339 -17.86 -20.14 8.45
C ILE A 339 -16.71 -19.91 7.47
N SER A 340 -16.11 -18.73 7.54
CA SER A 340 -14.91 -18.36 6.81
C SER A 340 -13.87 -17.73 7.74
N TYR A 341 -12.60 -17.87 7.39
CA TYR A 341 -11.48 -17.25 8.07
C TYR A 341 -10.81 -16.22 7.14
N ALA A 342 -10.51 -15.03 7.67
CA ALA A 342 -9.77 -13.98 6.98
C ALA A 342 -8.47 -13.68 7.75
N PRO A 343 -7.26 -13.90 7.18
CA PRO A 343 -6.01 -13.56 7.84
C PRO A 343 -5.81 -12.05 7.94
N GLU A 344 -5.01 -11.60 8.90
CA GLU A 344 -4.37 -10.29 8.80
C GLU A 344 -3.42 -10.26 7.60
N ILE A 345 -3.54 -9.24 6.75
CA ILE A 345 -2.73 -9.08 5.53
C ILE A 345 -1.97 -7.76 5.64
N SER A 346 -0.65 -7.84 5.50
CA SER A 346 0.25 -6.68 5.45
C SER A 346 1.12 -6.75 4.18
N ASP A 347 1.45 -5.58 3.64
CA ASP A 347 2.28 -5.48 2.43
C ASP A 347 3.75 -5.78 2.76
N VAL A 348 4.23 -6.97 2.35
CA VAL A 348 5.57 -7.49 2.64
C VAL A 348 6.31 -7.81 1.35
N ARG A 349 7.55 -7.31 1.24
CA ARG A 349 8.47 -7.63 0.14
C ARG A 349 8.79 -9.14 0.18
N ALA A 350 8.51 -9.86 -0.90
CA ALA A 350 8.71 -11.31 -0.97
C ALA A 350 10.18 -11.73 -0.73
N VAL A 351 11.14 -10.84 -1.03
CA VAL A 351 12.57 -11.03 -0.74
C VAL A 351 12.94 -10.96 0.76
N GLU A 352 12.01 -10.52 1.61
CA GLU A 352 12.15 -10.45 3.07
C GLU A 352 11.43 -11.62 3.77
N ILE A 353 10.71 -12.47 3.03
CA ILE A 353 9.97 -13.65 3.54
C ILE A 353 10.92 -14.85 3.70
N SER A 354 10.92 -15.44 4.91
CA SER A 354 11.75 -16.61 5.26
C SER A 354 10.96 -17.89 5.58
N ASN A 355 9.63 -17.80 5.60
CA ASN A 355 8.72 -18.92 5.83
C ASN A 355 7.44 -18.73 4.98
N ASN A 356 7.04 -19.74 4.23
CA ASN A 356 5.99 -19.64 3.21
C ASN A 356 4.59 -19.99 3.75
N GLY A 357 4.41 -20.04 5.07
CA GLY A 357 3.12 -20.37 5.67
C GLY A 357 2.85 -19.64 6.98
N VAL A 358 1.67 -19.03 7.07
CA VAL A 358 1.13 -18.46 8.32
C VAL A 358 0.42 -19.57 9.09
N ARG A 359 0.43 -19.50 10.43
CA ARG A 359 -0.29 -20.44 11.30
C ARG A 359 -1.14 -19.71 12.30
N ASP A 360 -2.30 -20.28 12.58
CA ASP A 360 -3.25 -19.81 13.58
C ASP A 360 -3.97 -21.02 14.21
N SER A 361 -4.71 -20.80 15.30
CA SER A 361 -5.53 -21.83 15.94
C SER A 361 -6.76 -21.25 16.62
N PHE A 362 -7.89 -21.94 16.49
CA PHE A 362 -9.17 -21.49 17.05
C PHE A 362 -10.06 -22.69 17.41
N SER A 363 -11.12 -22.48 18.21
CA SER A 363 -12.01 -23.57 18.62
C SER A 363 -13.46 -23.22 18.28
N VAL A 364 -14.21 -24.16 17.71
CA VAL A 364 -15.64 -24.02 17.39
C VAL A 364 -16.46 -25.14 18.01
N GLU A 365 -17.71 -24.84 18.38
CA GLU A 365 -18.74 -25.85 18.58
C GLU A 365 -19.57 -25.96 17.31
N VAL A 366 -19.72 -27.17 16.79
CA VAL A 366 -20.55 -27.45 15.61
C VAL A 366 -21.75 -28.30 16.02
N VAL A 367 -22.92 -28.01 15.45
CA VAL A 367 -24.07 -28.93 15.45
C VAL A 367 -24.04 -29.71 14.15
N THR A 368 -23.94 -31.04 14.24
CA THR A 368 -23.96 -31.93 13.09
C THR A 368 -25.39 -32.38 12.75
N SER A 369 -25.62 -32.82 11.51
CA SER A 369 -26.97 -33.17 11.01
C SER A 369 -27.71 -34.25 11.82
N ASP A 370 -27.00 -35.06 12.61
CA ASP A 370 -27.54 -36.01 13.59
C ASP A 370 -27.86 -35.38 14.97
N GLN A 371 -27.95 -34.04 15.02
CA GLN A 371 -28.29 -33.19 16.17
C GLN A 371 -27.35 -33.34 17.39
N LYS A 372 -26.09 -33.73 17.16
CA LYS A 372 -25.04 -33.68 18.19
C LYS A 372 -24.29 -32.35 18.12
N ARG A 373 -23.93 -31.82 19.29
CA ARG A 373 -22.90 -30.78 19.43
C ARG A 373 -21.54 -31.46 19.50
N LYS A 374 -20.51 -30.83 18.94
CA LYS A 374 -19.10 -31.25 19.10
C LYS A 374 -18.21 -30.03 19.23
N ARG A 375 -17.32 -30.01 20.23
CA ARG A 375 -16.19 -29.08 20.24
C ARG A 375 -15.10 -29.59 19.29
N VAL A 376 -14.63 -28.72 18.41
CA VAL A 376 -13.60 -28.96 17.41
C VAL A 376 -12.52 -27.90 17.60
N ASP A 377 -11.31 -28.34 17.92
CA ASP A 377 -10.14 -27.48 18.07
C ASP A 377 -9.38 -27.52 16.74
N VAL A 378 -9.16 -26.37 16.10
CA VAL A 378 -8.65 -26.28 14.72
C VAL A 378 -7.27 -25.65 14.71
N SER A 379 -6.26 -26.39 14.26
CA SER A 379 -4.98 -25.83 13.84
C SER A 379 -5.10 -25.45 12.37
N LEU A 380 -4.82 -24.20 11.99
CA LEU A 380 -4.89 -23.73 10.61
C LEU A 380 -3.50 -23.32 10.11
N GLN A 381 -3.00 -23.97 9.06
CA GLN A 381 -1.84 -23.54 8.30
C GLN A 381 -2.28 -22.98 6.94
N LEU A 382 -1.76 -21.80 6.59
CA LEU A 382 -2.08 -21.07 5.38
C LEU A 382 -0.84 -20.98 4.50
N ASP A 383 -0.78 -21.81 3.46
CA ASP A 383 0.36 -21.87 2.56
C ASP A 383 0.26 -20.77 1.49
N ILE A 384 1.28 -19.93 1.42
CA ILE A 384 1.41 -18.84 0.44
C ILE A 384 1.78 -19.45 -0.91
N ASN A 385 1.01 -19.16 -1.96
CA ASN A 385 1.25 -19.75 -3.28
C ASN A 385 2.56 -19.21 -3.89
N ALA A 386 3.30 -20.06 -4.60
CA ALA A 386 4.52 -19.65 -5.29
C ALA A 386 4.29 -18.52 -6.32
N CYS A 387 3.10 -18.40 -6.89
CA CYS A 387 2.74 -17.28 -7.77
C CYS A 387 2.66 -15.95 -7.00
N ASP A 388 2.12 -15.94 -5.77
CA ASP A 388 2.10 -14.74 -4.94
C ASP A 388 3.53 -14.27 -4.59
N ILE A 389 4.42 -15.21 -4.26
CA ILE A 389 5.83 -14.95 -3.94
C ILE A 389 6.62 -14.43 -5.16
N GLU A 390 6.38 -14.97 -6.36
CA GLU A 390 7.14 -14.59 -7.56
C GLU A 390 6.51 -13.46 -8.39
N ALA A 391 5.24 -13.11 -8.15
CA ALA A 391 4.51 -12.20 -9.02
C ALA A 391 3.51 -11.25 -8.34
N GLY A 392 3.31 -11.32 -7.01
CA GLY A 392 2.44 -10.39 -6.28
C GLY A 392 2.84 -8.92 -6.47
N ASP A 393 1.85 -8.02 -6.52
CA ASP A 393 2.02 -6.58 -6.78
C ASP A 393 1.73 -5.75 -5.53
N ALA A 394 2.46 -4.64 -5.36
CA ALA A 394 2.34 -3.79 -4.17
C ALA A 394 0.98 -3.06 -4.15
N LEU A 395 0.38 -2.89 -2.96
CA LEU A 395 -0.92 -2.22 -2.78
C LEU A 395 -2.07 -2.88 -3.58
N ASP A 396 -1.97 -4.16 -3.93
CA ASP A 396 -3.00 -4.85 -4.71
C ASP A 396 -4.23 -5.17 -3.84
N LEU A 397 -5.34 -4.49 -4.12
CA LEU A 397 -6.60 -4.66 -3.40
C LEU A 397 -7.21 -6.06 -3.54
N ASN A 398 -6.74 -6.89 -4.48
CA ASN A 398 -7.06 -8.33 -4.55
C ASN A 398 -5.86 -9.25 -4.23
N GLY A 399 -4.67 -8.70 -4.02
CA GLY A 399 -3.44 -9.41 -3.67
C GLY A 399 -3.34 -9.77 -2.19
N VAL A 400 -2.47 -10.73 -1.83
CA VAL A 400 -2.32 -11.26 -0.46
C VAL A 400 -1.21 -10.60 0.35
N GLY A 401 -0.89 -9.33 0.07
CA GLY A 401 0.15 -8.55 0.77
C GLY A 401 1.59 -8.95 0.41
N VAL A 402 1.85 -10.19 0.03
CA VAL A 402 3.15 -10.61 -0.53
C VAL A 402 3.34 -9.98 -1.90
N PHE A 403 4.43 -9.23 -2.09
CA PHE A 403 4.73 -8.59 -3.39
C PHE A 403 6.22 -8.56 -3.75
N ARG A 404 6.49 -8.45 -5.05
CA ARG A 404 7.79 -8.06 -5.62
C ARG A 404 7.63 -6.74 -6.37
N LEU A 405 8.59 -5.83 -6.23
CA LEU A 405 8.68 -4.68 -7.13
C LEU A 405 8.96 -5.15 -8.58
N PRO A 406 8.62 -4.38 -9.62
CA PRO A 406 8.86 -4.80 -11.02
C PRO A 406 10.31 -5.25 -11.28
N ASN A 407 11.28 -4.50 -10.76
CA ASN A 407 12.72 -4.79 -10.85
C ASN A 407 13.17 -6.04 -10.05
N GLU A 408 12.33 -6.58 -9.17
CA GLU A 408 12.60 -7.77 -8.35
C GLU A 408 12.02 -9.08 -8.95
N LEU A 409 11.32 -9.01 -10.09
CA LEU A 409 10.68 -10.16 -10.75
C LEU A 409 11.70 -11.12 -11.41
N ASP A 410 11.75 -12.37 -10.91
CA ASP A 410 12.35 -13.50 -11.63
C ASP A 410 11.36 -14.03 -12.68
N ILE A 411 11.60 -13.67 -13.94
CA ILE A 411 10.69 -14.00 -15.05
C ILE A 411 10.57 -15.53 -15.27
N PRO A 412 11.67 -16.32 -15.36
CA PRO A 412 11.58 -17.78 -15.43
C PRO A 412 10.82 -18.44 -14.26
N ALA A 413 11.03 -17.99 -13.02
CA ALA A 413 10.34 -18.53 -11.86
C ALA A 413 8.86 -18.15 -11.85
N GLY A 414 8.54 -16.86 -12.06
CA GLY A 414 7.16 -16.36 -12.09
C GLY A 414 6.31 -16.94 -13.20
N LEU A 415 6.83 -17.05 -14.44
CA LEU A 415 6.11 -17.70 -15.55
C LEU A 415 5.78 -19.16 -15.24
N LYS A 416 6.68 -19.88 -14.57
CA LYS A 416 6.45 -21.27 -14.15
C LYS A 416 5.43 -21.33 -13.01
N ALA A 417 5.65 -20.57 -11.94
CA ALA A 417 4.81 -20.61 -10.74
C ALA A 417 3.37 -20.19 -11.03
N CYS A 418 3.18 -19.06 -11.71
CA CYS A 418 1.85 -18.57 -12.08
C CYS A 418 1.23 -19.36 -13.24
N GLY A 419 2.03 -19.94 -14.14
CA GLY A 419 1.54 -20.90 -15.14
C GLY A 419 0.92 -22.14 -14.48
N THR A 420 1.55 -22.67 -13.43
CA THR A 420 0.98 -23.74 -12.60
C THR A 420 -0.26 -23.27 -11.84
N ALA A 421 -0.19 -22.13 -11.14
CA ALA A 421 -1.31 -21.63 -10.33
C ALA A 421 -2.58 -21.33 -11.16
N VAL A 422 -2.46 -20.80 -12.37
CA VAL A 422 -3.61 -20.58 -13.28
C VAL A 422 -4.15 -21.89 -13.88
N ALA A 423 -3.31 -22.92 -14.03
CA ALA A 423 -3.75 -24.24 -14.49
C ALA A 423 -4.49 -25.04 -13.38
N GLU A 424 -4.07 -24.87 -12.13
CA GLU A 424 -4.66 -25.53 -10.95
C GLU A 424 -5.92 -24.80 -10.45
N TYR A 425 -5.89 -23.47 -10.44
CA TYR A 425 -6.98 -22.60 -9.96
C TYR A 425 -7.51 -21.65 -11.07
N PRO A 426 -8.06 -22.17 -12.19
CA PRO A 426 -8.39 -21.37 -13.38
C PRO A 426 -9.49 -20.31 -13.17
N GLY A 427 -10.25 -20.40 -12.06
CA GLY A 427 -11.22 -19.38 -11.63
C GLY A 427 -10.64 -18.25 -10.77
N ASN A 428 -9.41 -18.39 -10.25
CA ASN A 428 -8.81 -17.36 -9.39
C ASN A 428 -8.27 -16.19 -10.25
N ALA A 429 -8.91 -15.03 -10.11
CA ALA A 429 -8.52 -13.83 -10.85
C ALA A 429 -7.12 -13.31 -10.46
N ARG A 430 -6.68 -13.53 -9.21
CA ARG A 430 -5.37 -13.08 -8.69
C ARG A 430 -4.23 -13.70 -9.47
N PHE A 431 -4.24 -15.02 -9.61
CA PHE A 431 -3.21 -15.74 -10.37
C PHE A 431 -3.23 -15.39 -11.86
N ARG A 432 -4.39 -15.04 -12.44
CA ARG A 432 -4.47 -14.54 -13.82
C ARG A 432 -3.82 -13.16 -13.96
N TYR A 433 -4.09 -12.24 -13.04
CA TYR A 433 -3.43 -10.93 -13.03
C TYR A 433 -1.90 -11.09 -12.85
N GLN A 434 -1.48 -11.86 -11.86
CA GLN A 434 -0.07 -12.12 -11.54
C GLN A 434 0.67 -12.82 -12.70
N LEU A 435 0.08 -13.85 -13.33
CA LEU A 435 0.65 -14.45 -14.55
C LEU A 435 0.81 -13.39 -15.65
N GLY A 436 -0.23 -12.59 -15.89
CA GLY A 436 -0.20 -11.53 -16.88
C GLY A 436 0.87 -10.46 -16.61
N ARG A 437 1.10 -10.11 -15.34
CA ARG A 437 2.16 -9.19 -14.89
C ARG A 437 3.56 -9.72 -15.23
N VAL A 438 3.84 -11.00 -14.97
CA VAL A 438 5.13 -11.61 -15.37
C VAL A 438 5.23 -11.78 -16.88
N GLN A 439 4.13 -12.10 -17.57
CA GLN A 439 4.10 -12.14 -19.03
C GLN A 439 4.39 -10.77 -19.66
N GLN A 440 3.93 -9.67 -19.06
CA GLN A 440 4.26 -8.31 -19.48
C GLN A 440 5.77 -8.04 -19.32
N ALA A 441 6.34 -8.37 -18.14
CA ALA A 441 7.78 -8.29 -17.89
C ALA A 441 8.62 -9.18 -18.83
N ALA A 442 8.07 -10.31 -19.28
CA ALA A 442 8.68 -11.21 -20.25
C ALA A 442 8.55 -10.76 -21.73
N GLY A 443 7.87 -9.65 -22.01
CA GLY A 443 7.54 -9.22 -23.37
C GLY A 443 6.48 -10.07 -24.08
N GLN A 444 5.82 -11.00 -23.37
CA GLN A 444 4.73 -11.86 -23.86
C GLN A 444 3.40 -11.09 -23.88
N LEU A 445 3.39 -9.91 -24.49
CA LEU A 445 2.35 -8.90 -24.31
C LEU A 445 0.94 -9.38 -24.72
N VAL A 446 0.84 -10.26 -25.73
CA VAL A 446 -0.47 -10.80 -26.19
C VAL A 446 -1.08 -11.73 -25.13
N ASP A 447 -0.27 -12.60 -24.53
CA ASP A 447 -0.71 -13.51 -23.47
C ASP A 447 -0.98 -12.75 -22.16
N ALA A 448 -0.14 -11.75 -21.86
CA ALA A 448 -0.36 -10.80 -20.78
C ALA A 448 -1.70 -10.09 -20.91
N HIS A 449 -1.98 -9.49 -22.07
CA HIS A 449 -3.26 -8.84 -22.37
C HIS A 449 -4.44 -9.79 -22.18
N ALA A 450 -4.34 -11.05 -22.62
CA ALA A 450 -5.40 -12.04 -22.46
C ALA A 450 -5.66 -12.39 -20.98
N ASN A 451 -4.61 -12.64 -20.19
CA ASN A 451 -4.75 -12.98 -18.78
C ASN A 451 -5.18 -11.80 -17.91
N ILE A 452 -4.65 -10.60 -18.14
CA ILE A 452 -5.05 -9.37 -17.46
C ILE A 452 -6.50 -9.00 -17.83
N SER A 453 -6.90 -9.16 -19.09
CA SER A 453 -8.31 -8.98 -19.51
C SER A 453 -9.25 -9.92 -18.76
N ALA A 454 -8.89 -11.20 -18.65
CA ALA A 454 -9.70 -12.18 -17.93
C ALA A 454 -9.79 -11.86 -16.42
N ALA A 455 -8.70 -11.39 -15.80
CA ALA A 455 -8.70 -10.96 -14.42
C ALA A 455 -9.57 -9.70 -14.19
N ALA A 456 -9.45 -8.69 -15.05
CA ALA A 456 -10.25 -7.46 -14.97
C ALA A 456 -11.75 -7.73 -15.18
N GLN A 457 -12.10 -8.64 -16.10
CA GLN A 457 -13.48 -9.09 -16.32
C GLN A 457 -14.04 -9.90 -15.14
N ALA A 458 -13.17 -10.61 -14.40
CA ALA A 458 -13.50 -11.30 -13.16
C ALA A 458 -13.47 -10.38 -11.91
N GLY A 459 -13.43 -9.06 -12.09
CA GLY A 459 -13.52 -8.07 -11.00
C GLY A 459 -12.20 -7.71 -10.32
N HIS A 460 -11.05 -8.15 -10.84
CA HIS A 460 -9.75 -7.80 -10.26
C HIS A 460 -9.40 -6.33 -10.52
N ILE A 461 -9.32 -5.54 -9.45
CA ILE A 461 -9.22 -4.09 -9.46
C ILE A 461 -7.92 -3.63 -10.15
N ARG A 462 -6.75 -4.07 -9.64
CA ARG A 462 -5.43 -3.73 -10.23
C ARG A 462 -5.26 -4.17 -11.70
N ALA A 463 -5.96 -5.22 -12.12
CA ALA A 463 -5.92 -5.67 -13.51
C ALA A 463 -6.55 -4.66 -14.47
N LYS A 464 -7.49 -3.81 -14.02
CA LYS A 464 -8.07 -2.74 -14.84
C LYS A 464 -7.04 -1.67 -15.20
N PHE A 465 -6.22 -1.25 -14.22
CA PHE A 465 -5.07 -0.36 -14.47
C PHE A 465 -4.07 -0.99 -15.45
N ALA A 466 -3.68 -2.24 -15.23
CA ALA A 466 -2.71 -2.92 -16.10
C ALA A 466 -3.24 -3.10 -17.54
N LEU A 467 -4.52 -3.44 -17.70
CA LEU A 467 -5.18 -3.51 -19.01
C LEU A 467 -5.22 -2.14 -19.69
N ALA A 468 -5.62 -1.09 -18.96
CA ALA A 468 -5.62 0.28 -19.48
C ALA A 468 -4.24 0.67 -20.02
N MET A 469 -3.16 0.28 -19.32
CA MET A 469 -1.80 0.58 -19.76
C MET A 469 -1.37 -0.18 -21.02
N LEU A 470 -1.84 -1.41 -21.24
CA LEU A 470 -1.62 -2.14 -22.51
C LEU A 470 -2.44 -1.56 -23.68
N LEU A 471 -3.63 -1.03 -23.40
CA LEU A 471 -4.52 -0.42 -24.41
C LEU A 471 -4.05 1.00 -24.84
N ASP A 472 -3.51 1.78 -23.90
CA ASP A 472 -3.11 3.20 -24.05
C ASP A 472 -1.62 3.39 -24.38
N SER A 473 -0.78 2.35 -24.24
CA SER A 473 0.67 2.48 -24.49
C SER A 473 1.02 2.57 -25.97
N GLU A 474 1.59 3.70 -26.39
CA GLU A 474 2.16 3.91 -27.73
C GLU A 474 3.43 3.08 -27.98
N ARG A 475 4.15 2.66 -26.93
CA ARG A 475 5.42 1.90 -27.04
C ARG A 475 5.27 0.48 -27.61
N ILE A 476 4.04 0.00 -27.75
CA ILE A 476 3.75 -1.34 -28.30
C ILE A 476 3.67 -1.26 -29.83
N ASP A 477 4.64 -1.86 -30.53
CA ASP A 477 4.59 -2.12 -31.98
C ASP A 477 3.39 -3.03 -32.30
N ARG A 478 2.27 -2.42 -32.71
CA ARG A 478 1.05 -3.14 -33.11
C ARG A 478 1.11 -3.72 -34.54
N GLY A 479 2.17 -3.40 -35.29
CA GLY A 479 2.56 -4.12 -36.50
C GLY A 479 2.92 -5.57 -36.19
N VAL A 480 3.65 -5.79 -35.08
CA VAL A 480 3.99 -7.13 -34.56
C VAL A 480 2.95 -7.65 -33.56
N THR A 481 2.72 -6.90 -32.48
CA THR A 481 1.94 -7.31 -31.30
C THR A 481 0.44 -7.06 -31.48
N LYS A 482 -0.40 -8.11 -31.44
CA LYS A 482 -1.84 -8.00 -31.74
C LYS A 482 -2.69 -7.67 -30.52
N ILE A 483 -2.46 -6.48 -29.99
CA ILE A 483 -3.26 -5.79 -28.96
C ILE A 483 -3.91 -4.56 -29.62
N PRO A 484 -5.20 -4.26 -29.38
CA PRO A 484 -5.81 -3.03 -29.89
C PRO A 484 -5.14 -1.76 -29.33
N TYR A 485 -5.40 -0.62 -29.96
CA TYR A 485 -5.18 0.69 -29.37
C TYR A 485 -6.55 1.27 -29.03
N ASP A 486 -6.86 1.37 -27.74
CA ASP A 486 -8.16 1.84 -27.27
C ASP A 486 -8.00 2.75 -26.02
N PRO A 487 -7.62 4.02 -26.23
CA PRO A 487 -7.49 4.99 -25.15
C PRO A 487 -8.84 5.33 -24.48
N GLN A 488 -9.98 5.03 -25.12
CA GLN A 488 -11.30 5.27 -24.53
C GLN A 488 -11.68 4.16 -23.54
N GLN A 489 -11.45 2.89 -23.90
CA GLN A 489 -11.57 1.76 -22.97
C GLN A 489 -10.55 1.89 -21.84
N ALA A 490 -9.32 2.30 -22.13
CA ALA A 490 -8.31 2.56 -21.09
C ALA A 490 -8.77 3.62 -20.07
N LEU A 491 -9.30 4.76 -20.53
CA LEU A 491 -9.85 5.78 -19.64
C LEU A 491 -11.02 5.25 -18.79
N SER A 492 -11.93 4.47 -19.38
CA SER A 492 -13.05 3.86 -18.65
C SER A 492 -12.57 2.88 -17.56
N LEU A 493 -11.52 2.12 -17.82
CA LEU A 493 -10.91 1.20 -16.84
C LEU A 493 -10.20 1.95 -15.70
N LEU A 494 -9.57 3.10 -15.99
CA LEU A 494 -8.94 3.95 -14.98
C LEU A 494 -9.96 4.65 -14.09
N GLU A 495 -11.09 5.11 -14.64
CA GLU A 495 -12.21 5.65 -13.85
C GLU A 495 -12.83 4.59 -12.95
N GLN A 496 -13.02 3.36 -13.44
CA GLN A 496 -13.48 2.23 -12.61
C GLN A 496 -12.50 1.91 -11.47
N GLY A 497 -11.22 1.73 -11.77
CA GLY A 497 -10.20 1.46 -10.75
C GLY A 497 -10.10 2.60 -9.72
N THR A 498 -10.26 3.85 -10.16
CA THR A 498 -10.31 5.02 -9.27
C THR A 498 -11.51 4.99 -8.32
N ALA A 499 -12.69 4.58 -8.79
CA ALA A 499 -13.87 4.38 -7.95
C ALA A 499 -13.71 3.20 -6.97
N GLU A 500 -13.00 2.16 -7.40
CA GLU A 500 -12.61 0.98 -6.59
C GLU A 500 -11.37 1.22 -5.71
N GLN A 501 -10.92 2.49 -5.62
CA GLN A 501 -9.81 2.97 -4.78
C GLN A 501 -8.39 2.48 -5.14
N ASP A 502 -8.15 2.04 -6.38
CA ASP A 502 -6.82 1.63 -6.85
C ASP A 502 -5.81 2.79 -6.91
N PRO A 503 -4.69 2.76 -6.15
CA PRO A 503 -3.71 3.85 -6.15
C PRO A 503 -3.03 4.05 -7.51
N TYR A 504 -2.90 2.99 -8.32
CA TYR A 504 -2.24 3.02 -9.63
C TYR A 504 -3.16 3.62 -10.70
N ALA A 505 -4.46 3.28 -10.69
CA ALA A 505 -5.47 3.96 -11.49
C ALA A 505 -5.59 5.45 -11.12
N MET A 506 -5.66 5.78 -9.82
CA MET A 506 -5.65 7.16 -9.34
C MET A 506 -4.41 7.91 -9.82
N HIS A 507 -3.22 7.30 -9.76
CA HIS A 507 -1.99 7.89 -10.28
C HIS A 507 -2.06 8.17 -11.77
N ARG A 508 -2.40 7.18 -12.61
CA ARG A 508 -2.38 7.34 -14.07
C ARG A 508 -3.45 8.34 -14.53
N LEU A 509 -4.65 8.30 -13.96
CA LEU A 509 -5.71 9.26 -14.25
C LEU A 509 -5.35 10.66 -13.73
N GLY A 510 -4.85 10.74 -12.49
CA GLY A 510 -4.48 12.01 -11.86
C GLY A 510 -3.36 12.75 -12.58
N LYS A 511 -2.29 12.01 -12.93
CA LYS A 511 -1.16 12.48 -13.74
C LYS A 511 -1.60 12.95 -15.14
N LYS A 512 -2.58 12.26 -15.75
CA LYS A 512 -3.17 12.68 -17.03
C LYS A 512 -3.93 13.99 -16.87
N LEU A 513 -4.94 14.04 -16.00
CA LEU A 513 -5.79 15.21 -15.78
C LEU A 513 -5.00 16.47 -15.34
N LEU A 514 -3.98 16.32 -14.48
CA LEU A 514 -3.14 17.42 -14.00
C LEU A 514 -2.28 18.04 -15.11
N ARG A 515 -1.88 17.26 -16.13
CA ARG A 515 -1.00 17.70 -17.23
C ARG A 515 -1.80 18.10 -18.48
N GLU A 516 -2.82 17.32 -18.83
CA GLU A 516 -3.54 17.35 -20.10
C GLU A 516 -4.98 17.91 -19.99
N GLY A 517 -5.50 18.13 -18.78
CA GLY A 517 -6.87 18.66 -18.60
C GLY A 517 -7.07 20.02 -19.27
N ASP A 518 -8.22 20.24 -19.90
CA ASP A 518 -8.55 21.51 -20.54
C ASP A 518 -8.97 22.58 -19.51
N THR A 519 -9.64 22.16 -18.44
CA THR A 519 -10.15 23.03 -17.38
C THR A 519 -9.32 22.98 -16.10
N GLN A 520 -9.41 24.04 -15.28
CA GLN A 520 -8.81 24.01 -13.93
C GLN A 520 -9.50 23.01 -13.00
N GLN A 521 -10.79 22.72 -13.20
CA GLN A 521 -11.51 21.71 -12.42
C GLN A 521 -10.93 20.30 -12.64
N GLU A 522 -10.59 19.96 -13.89
CA GLU A 522 -9.91 18.69 -14.20
C GLU A 522 -8.50 18.65 -13.59
N LYS A 523 -7.76 19.77 -13.59
CA LYS A 523 -6.42 19.81 -12.99
C LYS A 523 -6.46 19.66 -11.47
N SER A 524 -7.42 20.30 -10.78
CA SER A 524 -7.66 20.07 -9.35
C SER A 524 -8.04 18.62 -9.07
N ARG A 525 -8.98 18.04 -9.83
CA ARG A 525 -9.31 16.60 -9.72
C ARG A 525 -8.08 15.71 -9.94
N GLY A 526 -7.24 16.05 -10.91
CA GLY A 526 -6.02 15.30 -11.20
C GLY A 526 -5.00 15.35 -10.06
N PHE A 527 -4.90 16.50 -9.42
CA PHE A 527 -4.09 16.71 -8.22
C PHE A 527 -4.61 15.94 -7.00
N GLU A 528 -5.92 16.03 -6.72
CA GLU A 528 -6.59 15.33 -5.62
C GLU A 528 -6.39 13.80 -5.73
N LEU A 529 -6.50 13.24 -6.94
CA LEU A 529 -6.24 11.82 -7.19
C LEU A 529 -4.78 11.43 -6.93
N LEU A 530 -3.82 12.30 -7.26
CA LEU A 530 -2.41 12.06 -6.95
C LEU A 530 -2.13 12.13 -5.45
N GLU A 531 -2.69 13.10 -4.72
CA GLU A 531 -2.52 13.19 -3.26
C GLU A 531 -3.13 11.95 -2.58
N ARG A 532 -4.35 11.54 -2.97
CA ARG A 532 -5.01 10.31 -2.47
C ARG A 532 -4.21 9.03 -2.72
N ALA A 533 -3.59 8.90 -3.90
CA ALA A 533 -2.70 7.78 -4.17
C ALA A 533 -1.46 7.77 -3.24
N VAL A 534 -0.97 8.94 -2.80
CA VAL A 534 0.12 9.05 -1.83
C VAL A 534 -0.30 8.65 -0.42
N GLU A 535 -1.54 8.96 0.01
CA GLU A 535 -2.09 8.46 1.28
C GLU A 535 -2.01 6.94 1.35
N LEU A 536 -2.39 6.29 0.25
CA LEU A 536 -2.36 4.85 0.05
C LEU A 536 -0.95 4.29 -0.22
N GLY A 537 0.10 5.10 -0.07
CA GLY A 537 1.50 4.67 -0.09
C GLY A 537 2.18 4.60 -1.46
N HIS A 538 1.52 5.05 -2.55
CA HIS A 538 1.98 4.87 -3.92
C HIS A 538 3.22 5.71 -4.27
N THR A 539 4.36 5.05 -4.49
CA THR A 539 5.66 5.71 -4.70
C THR A 539 5.72 6.55 -5.96
N PHE A 540 5.11 6.11 -7.09
CA PHE A 540 5.13 6.94 -8.30
C PHE A 540 4.35 8.25 -8.13
N SER A 541 3.32 8.28 -7.28
CA SER A 541 2.62 9.53 -6.93
C SER A 541 3.47 10.40 -5.99
N MET A 542 4.23 9.80 -5.07
CA MET A 542 5.21 10.53 -4.24
C MET A 542 6.32 11.15 -5.10
N ASN A 543 6.73 10.47 -6.17
CA ASN A 543 7.74 10.94 -7.11
C ASN A 543 7.20 12.12 -7.96
N GLU A 544 6.00 12.00 -8.53
CA GLU A 544 5.32 13.09 -9.28
C GLU A 544 5.06 14.32 -8.40
N LEU A 545 4.43 14.14 -7.25
CA LEU A 545 4.12 15.22 -6.29
C LEU A 545 5.34 15.69 -5.47
N GLY A 546 6.45 14.97 -5.59
CA GLY A 546 7.77 15.42 -5.18
C GLY A 546 8.29 16.48 -6.13
N LEU A 547 8.49 16.11 -7.40
CA LEU A 547 9.00 16.99 -8.44
C LEU A 547 8.11 18.22 -8.72
N TYR A 548 6.79 18.05 -8.76
CA TYR A 548 5.84 19.15 -9.07
C TYR A 548 6.03 20.36 -8.14
N PHE A 549 6.41 20.12 -6.89
CA PHE A 549 6.56 21.14 -5.85
C PHE A 549 7.97 21.70 -5.71
N LEU A 550 8.96 21.09 -6.40
CA LEU A 550 10.34 21.57 -6.51
C LEU A 550 10.54 22.49 -7.74
N ARG A 551 9.48 22.73 -8.51
CA ARG A 551 9.47 23.63 -9.68
C ARG A 551 9.33 25.09 -9.26
N GLU A 552 10.43 25.83 -9.31
CA GLU A 552 10.49 27.27 -9.02
C GLU A 552 9.60 28.13 -9.94
N ASP A 553 9.23 27.63 -11.13
CA ASP A 553 8.33 28.28 -12.07
C ASP A 553 6.83 28.01 -11.79
N SER A 554 6.51 27.22 -10.77
CA SER A 554 5.16 26.80 -10.43
C SER A 554 4.49 27.75 -9.42
N ALA A 555 3.21 28.04 -9.63
CA ALA A 555 2.33 28.66 -8.61
C ALA A 555 2.14 27.78 -7.36
N HIS A 556 2.64 26.54 -7.40
CA HIS A 556 2.63 25.57 -6.30
C HIS A 556 4.06 25.17 -5.89
N TYR A 557 5.03 26.09 -5.97
CA TYR A 557 6.36 25.87 -5.43
C TYR A 557 6.33 25.82 -3.89
N ILE A 558 6.47 24.61 -3.33
CA ILE A 558 6.59 24.39 -1.87
C ILE A 558 7.65 23.28 -1.67
N PRO A 559 8.95 23.64 -1.69
CA PRO A 559 10.02 22.68 -1.89
C PRO A 559 10.15 21.64 -0.76
N GLU A 560 9.84 22.02 0.48
CA GLU A 560 9.88 21.11 1.64
C GLU A 560 8.88 19.93 1.46
N ARG A 561 7.66 20.15 0.96
CA ARG A 561 6.70 19.06 0.68
C ARG A 561 7.14 18.21 -0.50
N GLY A 562 7.80 18.84 -1.48
CA GLY A 562 8.46 18.13 -2.57
C GLY A 562 9.52 17.15 -2.03
N MET A 563 10.41 17.64 -1.17
CA MET A 563 11.41 16.81 -0.49
C MET A 563 10.79 15.76 0.42
N ARG A 564 9.74 16.08 1.19
CA ARG A 564 9.03 15.14 2.06
C ARG A 564 8.54 13.91 1.29
N TYR A 565 7.96 14.09 0.10
CA TYR A 565 7.50 12.94 -0.69
C TYR A 565 8.63 12.18 -1.36
N LEU A 566 9.68 12.83 -1.87
CA LEU A 566 10.86 12.13 -2.38
C LEU A 566 11.55 11.31 -1.27
N ARG A 567 11.63 11.83 -0.03
CA ARG A 567 12.11 11.08 1.16
C ARG A 567 11.18 9.92 1.53
N ALA A 568 9.86 10.07 1.41
CA ALA A 568 8.91 8.96 1.64
C ALA A 568 9.04 7.83 0.59
N SER A 569 9.48 8.16 -0.62
CA SER A 569 9.81 7.22 -1.70
C SER A 569 11.15 6.53 -1.47
N GLU A 570 12.19 7.29 -1.09
CA GLU A 570 13.52 6.80 -0.68
C GLU A 570 13.46 5.78 0.47
N LEU A 571 12.64 6.04 1.50
CA LEU A 571 12.45 5.13 2.64
C LEU A 571 11.84 3.78 2.22
N ARG A 572 11.10 3.73 1.10
CA ARG A 572 10.57 2.48 0.50
C ARG A 572 11.59 1.79 -0.43
N LYS A 573 12.77 2.38 -0.63
CA LYS A 573 13.83 1.97 -1.56
C LYS A 573 13.37 2.01 -3.03
N ASP A 574 12.50 2.97 -3.37
CA ASP A 574 11.97 3.15 -4.74
C ASP A 574 13.06 3.65 -5.70
N ILE A 575 13.24 2.95 -6.82
CA ILE A 575 14.34 3.22 -7.77
C ILE A 575 14.18 4.57 -8.49
N TYR A 576 12.95 5.03 -8.68
CA TYR A 576 12.66 6.35 -9.26
C TYR A 576 12.72 7.44 -8.19
N GLY A 577 12.40 7.12 -6.92
CA GLY A 577 12.65 8.00 -5.78
C GLY A 577 14.14 8.35 -5.65
N TYR A 578 15.02 7.35 -5.78
CA TYR A 578 16.46 7.58 -5.88
C TYR A 578 16.84 8.42 -7.11
N ASP A 579 16.37 8.09 -8.31
CA ASP A 579 16.69 8.85 -9.54
C ASP A 579 16.24 10.33 -9.45
N ASN A 580 15.08 10.59 -8.88
CA ASN A 580 14.59 11.95 -8.63
C ASN A 580 15.44 12.70 -7.60
N LEU A 581 15.81 12.07 -6.48
CA LEU A 581 16.73 12.67 -5.50
C LEU A 581 18.13 12.91 -6.08
N ALA A 582 18.57 12.09 -7.04
CA ALA A 582 19.79 12.32 -7.79
C ALA A 582 19.70 13.59 -8.65
N TYR A 583 18.58 13.82 -9.35
CA TYR A 583 18.34 15.07 -10.08
C TYR A 583 18.23 16.29 -9.16
N VAL A 584 17.62 16.18 -7.98
CA VAL A 584 17.62 17.25 -6.97
C VAL A 584 19.04 17.65 -6.59
N ALA A 585 19.91 16.69 -6.28
CA ALA A 585 21.31 16.95 -5.94
C ALA A 585 22.14 17.43 -7.14
N LEU A 586 21.87 16.93 -8.36
CA LEU A 586 22.60 17.30 -9.59
C LEU A 586 22.32 18.74 -10.03
N LEU A 587 21.10 19.23 -9.81
CA LEU A 587 20.59 20.51 -10.34
C LEU A 587 20.34 21.57 -9.27
N GLY A 588 20.34 21.21 -7.98
CA GLY A 588 20.08 22.13 -6.87
C GLY A 588 18.59 22.48 -6.68
N LEU A 589 17.69 21.57 -7.05
CA LEU A 589 16.24 21.85 -7.10
C LEU A 589 15.68 22.17 -5.71
N GLY A 590 14.70 23.07 -5.65
CA GLY A 590 14.04 23.43 -4.40
C GLY A 590 14.94 24.15 -3.38
N GLY A 591 15.94 24.90 -3.84
CA GLY A 591 16.93 25.56 -2.98
C GLY A 591 17.99 24.62 -2.37
N ASN A 592 18.07 23.35 -2.77
CA ASN A 592 19.14 22.46 -2.36
C ASN A 592 20.49 22.91 -2.97
N PRO A 593 21.63 22.74 -2.29
CA PRO A 593 22.93 22.93 -2.92
C PRO A 593 23.19 21.85 -3.97
N VAL A 594 23.89 22.22 -5.05
CA VAL A 594 24.39 21.27 -6.06
C VAL A 594 25.48 20.39 -5.42
N ASP A 595 25.31 19.08 -5.51
CA ASP A 595 26.15 18.07 -4.86
C ASP A 595 26.30 16.85 -5.79
N TYR A 596 27.41 16.78 -6.52
CA TYR A 596 27.65 15.75 -7.53
C TYR A 596 27.99 14.38 -6.94
N ASP A 597 28.63 14.32 -5.77
CA ASP A 597 28.94 13.04 -5.11
C ASP A 597 27.66 12.38 -4.58
N LYS A 598 26.72 13.18 -4.06
CA LYS A 598 25.40 12.72 -3.62
C LYS A 598 24.47 12.39 -4.79
N ALA A 599 24.53 13.17 -5.88
CA ALA A 599 23.85 12.82 -7.12
C ALA A 599 24.34 11.47 -7.68
N LEU A 600 25.66 11.23 -7.66
CA LEU A 600 26.24 9.94 -8.05
C LEU A 600 25.77 8.81 -7.12
N GLN A 601 25.77 9.00 -5.80
CA GLN A 601 25.28 7.99 -4.84
C GLN A 601 23.83 7.58 -5.13
N TYR A 602 22.95 8.54 -5.38
CA TYR A 602 21.55 8.24 -5.70
C TYR A 602 21.35 7.63 -7.10
N PHE A 603 22.06 8.10 -8.14
CA PHE A 603 22.01 7.41 -9.45
C PHE A 603 22.62 6.00 -9.37
N MET A 604 23.63 5.76 -8.52
CA MET A 604 24.13 4.42 -8.24
C MET A 604 23.06 3.55 -7.56
N ALA A 605 22.40 4.03 -6.50
CA ALA A 605 21.32 3.28 -5.84
C ALA A 605 20.15 2.96 -6.79
N ALA A 606 19.73 3.92 -7.63
CA ALA A 606 18.75 3.70 -8.69
C ALA A 606 19.24 2.65 -9.71
N SER A 607 20.51 2.75 -10.13
CA SER A 607 21.12 1.85 -11.11
C SER A 607 21.33 0.42 -10.58
N GLU A 608 21.73 0.27 -9.32
CA GLU A 608 21.84 -1.02 -8.61
C GLU A 608 20.46 -1.67 -8.44
N GLY A 609 19.44 -0.87 -8.15
CA GLY A 609 18.04 -1.28 -8.19
C GLY A 609 17.49 -1.58 -9.59
N GLY A 610 18.22 -1.30 -10.67
CA GLY A 610 17.84 -1.66 -12.04
C GLY A 610 17.20 -0.55 -12.88
N HIS A 611 17.15 0.71 -12.42
CA HIS A 611 16.57 1.84 -13.16
C HIS A 611 17.20 1.97 -14.57
N PRO A 612 16.42 2.10 -15.66
CA PRO A 612 16.97 2.01 -17.02
C PRO A 612 17.82 3.21 -17.46
N THR A 613 17.51 4.42 -16.98
CA THR A 613 18.14 5.67 -17.45
C THR A 613 19.14 6.29 -16.47
N ALA A 614 19.18 5.82 -15.21
CA ALA A 614 20.19 6.23 -14.23
C ALA A 614 21.65 6.01 -14.72
N PRO A 615 22.01 4.90 -15.40
CA PRO A 615 23.36 4.74 -15.97
C PRO A 615 23.72 5.87 -16.97
N ALA A 616 22.80 6.24 -17.88
CA ALA A 616 22.99 7.36 -18.80
C ALA A 616 23.07 8.72 -18.08
N SER A 617 22.48 8.88 -16.89
CA SER A 617 22.73 10.07 -16.04
C SER A 617 24.17 10.12 -15.51
N ILE A 618 24.70 9.00 -15.00
CA ILE A 618 26.11 8.90 -14.55
C ILE A 618 27.07 9.19 -15.72
N ALA A 619 26.84 8.60 -16.88
CA ALA A 619 27.62 8.86 -18.09
C ALA A 619 27.63 10.35 -18.49
N ARG A 620 26.47 11.02 -18.43
CA ARG A 620 26.36 12.47 -18.71
C ARG A 620 27.10 13.32 -17.67
N MET A 621 27.10 12.94 -16.39
CA MET A 621 27.88 13.64 -15.35
C MET A 621 29.40 13.54 -15.60
N ILE A 622 29.89 12.35 -15.97
CA ILE A 622 31.30 12.15 -16.35
C ILE A 622 31.68 13.02 -17.55
N LEU A 623 30.88 12.99 -18.62
CA LEU A 623 31.16 13.75 -19.85
C LEU A 623 31.09 15.27 -19.67
N ARG A 624 30.33 15.75 -18.68
CA ARG A 624 30.26 17.17 -18.28
C ARG A 624 31.39 17.58 -17.32
N GLY A 625 32.25 16.65 -16.90
CA GLY A 625 33.31 16.92 -15.91
C GLY A 625 32.77 17.16 -14.49
N GLN A 626 31.54 16.73 -14.20
CA GLN A 626 30.90 16.88 -12.89
C GLN A 626 31.39 15.86 -11.86
N LEU A 627 32.20 14.87 -12.29
CA LEU A 627 32.82 13.87 -11.45
C LEU A 627 34.31 13.80 -11.79
N GLU A 628 35.17 14.27 -10.87
CA GLU A 628 36.61 14.41 -11.13
C GLU A 628 37.31 13.07 -11.37
N GLY A 629 38.34 13.06 -12.22
CA GLY A 629 39.19 11.90 -12.50
C GLY A 629 38.55 10.76 -13.33
N ARG A 630 37.22 10.79 -13.53
CA ARG A 630 36.46 9.79 -14.31
C ARG A 630 36.82 9.82 -15.80
N SER A 631 36.71 8.69 -16.49
CA SER A 631 37.16 8.57 -17.89
C SER A 631 36.02 8.54 -18.91
N ARG A 632 36.29 8.96 -20.15
CA ARG A 632 35.31 8.84 -21.24
C ARG A 632 34.99 7.39 -21.64
N SER A 633 35.91 6.46 -21.41
CA SER A 633 35.66 5.02 -21.58
C SER A 633 34.67 4.51 -20.53
N GLU A 634 34.80 4.95 -19.29
CA GLU A 634 33.86 4.66 -18.20
C GLU A 634 32.47 5.26 -18.49
N ALA A 635 32.39 6.46 -19.06
CA ALA A 635 31.12 7.03 -19.53
C ALA A 635 30.46 6.16 -20.63
N LEU A 636 31.26 5.54 -21.51
CA LEU A 636 30.74 4.59 -22.50
C LEU A 636 30.23 3.29 -21.84
N GLU A 637 30.93 2.78 -20.83
CA GLU A 637 30.51 1.59 -20.07
C GLU A 637 29.16 1.85 -19.36
N TRP A 638 28.97 3.03 -18.76
CA TRP A 638 27.68 3.42 -18.19
C TRP A 638 26.57 3.57 -19.24
N TYR A 639 26.88 4.11 -20.44
CA TYR A 639 25.93 4.12 -21.55
C TYR A 639 25.59 2.73 -22.08
N ASP A 640 26.53 1.78 -22.07
CA ASP A 640 26.28 0.38 -22.45
C ASP A 640 25.34 -0.32 -21.45
N VAL A 641 25.44 -0.01 -20.15
CA VAL A 641 24.50 -0.50 -19.12
C VAL A 641 23.09 0.07 -19.33
N SER A 642 22.95 1.36 -19.66
CA SER A 642 21.64 1.94 -20.01
C SER A 642 21.08 1.32 -21.29
N LEU A 643 21.89 1.22 -22.35
CA LEU A 643 21.46 0.59 -23.60
C LEU A 643 20.99 -0.85 -23.37
N ALA A 644 21.71 -1.65 -22.59
CA ALA A 644 21.34 -3.03 -22.27
C ALA A 644 20.01 -3.16 -21.50
N ARG A 645 19.57 -2.09 -20.82
CA ARG A 645 18.25 -2.00 -20.15
C ARG A 645 17.13 -1.50 -21.07
N GLY A 646 17.45 -1.10 -22.31
CA GLY A 646 16.51 -0.56 -23.28
C GLY A 646 16.44 0.96 -23.32
N ASP A 647 17.37 1.69 -22.69
CA ASP A 647 17.48 3.14 -22.89
C ASP A 647 18.16 3.46 -24.24
N ALA A 648 17.36 4.01 -25.15
CA ALA A 648 17.81 4.43 -26.48
C ALA A 648 18.83 5.58 -26.43
N TRP A 649 18.71 6.49 -25.45
CA TRP A 649 19.65 7.60 -25.30
C TRP A 649 21.03 7.12 -24.86
N GLY A 650 21.11 6.08 -24.04
CA GLY A 650 22.38 5.38 -23.76
C GLY A 650 23.09 4.95 -25.05
N GLY A 651 22.40 4.23 -25.93
CA GLY A 651 23.01 3.77 -27.18
C GLY A 651 23.32 4.88 -28.19
N ALA A 652 22.43 5.87 -28.32
CA ALA A 652 22.65 7.01 -29.22
C ALA A 652 23.83 7.89 -28.76
N ASN A 653 23.90 8.24 -27.47
CA ASN A 653 25.00 9.03 -26.92
C ASN A 653 26.32 8.24 -26.88
N GLY A 654 26.27 6.94 -26.56
CA GLY A 654 27.42 6.04 -26.62
C GLY A 654 28.00 5.91 -28.03
N ALA A 655 27.16 5.84 -29.06
CA ALA A 655 27.60 5.90 -30.46
C ALA A 655 28.20 7.26 -30.82
N TYR A 656 27.58 8.37 -30.40
CA TYR A 656 28.06 9.73 -30.66
C TYR A 656 29.47 9.99 -30.11
N ILE A 657 29.75 9.67 -28.84
CA ILE A 657 31.07 9.93 -28.24
C ILE A 657 32.21 9.08 -28.84
N ILE A 658 31.89 7.97 -29.50
CA ILE A 658 32.85 7.19 -30.29
C ILE A 658 33.10 7.85 -31.64
N LEU A 659 32.05 8.30 -32.34
CA LEU A 659 32.17 8.93 -33.67
C LEU A 659 32.85 10.31 -33.62
N ASP A 660 32.64 11.07 -32.54
CA ASP A 660 33.36 12.31 -32.23
C ASP A 660 34.80 12.05 -31.72
N GLY A 661 35.26 10.79 -31.75
CA GLY A 661 36.64 10.40 -31.42
C GLY A 661 37.01 10.52 -29.94
N GLN A 662 36.05 10.74 -29.04
CA GLN A 662 36.34 11.03 -27.64
C GLN A 662 36.71 9.77 -26.82
N VAL A 663 36.47 8.56 -27.33
CA VAL A 663 36.77 7.28 -26.66
C VAL A 663 37.94 6.57 -27.35
N SER A 664 39.06 6.44 -26.65
CA SER A 664 40.27 5.78 -27.18
C SER A 664 40.08 4.27 -27.37
N GLY A 665 40.58 3.74 -28.48
CA GLY A 665 40.50 2.30 -28.81
C GLY A 665 39.13 1.84 -29.35
N LYS A 666 38.21 2.76 -29.59
CA LYS A 666 36.90 2.52 -30.22
C LYS A 666 36.85 3.12 -31.62
N GLY A 667 36.05 2.54 -32.51
CA GLY A 667 35.90 3.02 -33.89
C GLY A 667 34.45 2.98 -34.40
N PRO A 668 34.20 3.39 -35.66
CA PRO A 668 32.84 3.53 -36.19
C PRO A 668 31.99 2.25 -36.15
N ALA A 669 32.61 1.06 -36.11
CA ALA A 669 31.89 -0.21 -35.94
C ALA A 669 31.33 -0.40 -34.51
N ASP A 670 32.08 0.03 -33.48
CA ASP A 670 31.58 0.05 -32.09
C ASP A 670 30.40 1.02 -31.93
N ALA A 671 30.46 2.16 -32.63
CA ALA A 671 29.37 3.13 -32.65
C ALA A 671 28.13 2.59 -33.36
N ALA A 672 28.31 2.02 -34.57
CA ALA A 672 27.22 1.47 -35.36
C ALA A 672 26.46 0.35 -34.65
N LEU A 673 27.18 -0.52 -33.90
CA LEU A 673 26.54 -1.57 -33.09
C LEU A 673 25.58 -0.98 -32.04
N ARG A 674 25.97 0.11 -31.37
CA ARG A 674 25.15 0.80 -30.35
C ARG A 674 23.98 1.56 -30.99
N ALA A 675 24.26 2.29 -32.07
CA ALA A 675 23.25 3.03 -32.82
C ALA A 675 22.18 2.09 -33.43
N ALA A 676 22.55 0.92 -33.95
CA ALA A 676 21.60 -0.04 -34.49
C ALA A 676 20.70 -0.69 -33.44
N LYS A 677 21.20 -0.90 -32.21
CA LYS A 677 20.36 -1.30 -31.07
C LYS A 677 19.42 -0.16 -30.65
N ALA A 678 19.91 1.08 -30.57
CA ALA A 678 19.11 2.25 -30.19
C ALA A 678 18.02 2.62 -31.22
N ALA A 679 18.30 2.47 -32.52
CA ALA A 679 17.40 2.76 -33.64
C ALA A 679 16.12 1.90 -33.70
N LEU A 680 15.97 0.92 -32.79
CA LEU A 680 14.85 -0.03 -32.70
C LEU A 680 14.11 0.05 -31.35
N LEU A 681 14.49 0.96 -30.47
CA LEU A 681 13.87 1.17 -29.16
C LEU A 681 12.75 2.23 -29.23
N ALA A 682 11.92 2.29 -28.19
CA ALA A 682 10.63 2.98 -28.25
C ALA A 682 10.68 4.52 -28.11
N ASP A 683 11.82 5.10 -27.70
CA ASP A 683 12.04 6.56 -27.74
C ASP A 683 12.32 6.98 -29.19
N THR A 684 11.38 7.70 -29.79
CA THR A 684 11.42 8.05 -31.22
C THR A 684 12.45 9.12 -31.56
N GLU A 685 12.81 10.00 -30.61
CA GLU A 685 13.84 11.02 -30.81
C GLU A 685 15.23 10.38 -30.77
N ALA A 686 15.50 9.56 -29.74
CA ALA A 686 16.73 8.80 -29.61
C ALA A 686 16.92 7.80 -30.76
N ALA A 687 15.85 7.12 -31.18
CA ALA A 687 15.89 6.20 -32.31
C ALA A 687 16.17 6.93 -33.63
N ALA A 688 15.56 8.10 -33.87
CA ALA A 688 15.84 8.92 -35.05
C ALA A 688 17.29 9.44 -35.05
N GLN A 689 17.78 9.92 -33.90
CA GLN A 689 19.17 10.34 -33.73
C GLN A 689 20.14 9.17 -33.99
N ALA A 690 19.83 7.97 -33.48
CA ALA A 690 20.63 6.77 -33.72
C ALA A 690 20.61 6.34 -35.21
N GLN A 691 19.48 6.46 -35.90
CA GLN A 691 19.41 6.22 -37.35
C GLN A 691 20.25 7.22 -38.14
N SER A 692 20.26 8.50 -37.75
CA SER A 692 21.08 9.54 -38.37
C SER A 692 22.59 9.32 -38.15
N LEU A 693 22.98 8.81 -36.98
CA LEU A 693 24.37 8.40 -36.73
C LEU A 693 24.78 7.25 -37.67
N LEU A 694 23.91 6.26 -37.92
CA LEU A 694 24.19 5.15 -38.84
C LEU A 694 24.39 5.59 -40.29
N ASP A 695 23.65 6.60 -40.77
CA ASP A 695 23.76 7.11 -42.15
C ASP A 695 25.14 7.68 -42.48
N ASN A 696 25.92 8.05 -41.46
CA ASN A 696 27.26 8.60 -41.58
C ASN A 696 28.38 7.57 -41.35
N VAL A 697 28.05 6.30 -41.09
CA VAL A 697 29.05 5.23 -40.86
C VAL A 697 29.52 4.62 -42.20
N PRO A 698 30.84 4.51 -42.45
CA PRO A 698 31.36 3.82 -43.63
C PRO A 698 30.89 2.36 -43.73
N ARG A 699 30.59 1.89 -44.95
CA ARG A 699 30.10 0.52 -45.21
C ARG A 699 30.89 -0.58 -44.51
N GLU A 700 32.22 -0.55 -44.57
CA GLU A 700 33.08 -1.55 -43.89
C GLU A 700 32.79 -1.61 -42.38
N ALA A 701 32.52 -0.47 -41.74
CA ALA A 701 32.22 -0.41 -40.32
C ALA A 701 30.79 -0.90 -39.99
N LEU A 702 29.81 -0.71 -40.88
CA LEU A 702 28.49 -1.35 -40.77
C LEU A 702 28.61 -2.88 -40.92
N ASP A 703 29.34 -3.33 -41.95
CA ASP A 703 29.60 -4.75 -42.23
C ASP A 703 30.42 -5.41 -41.08
N ARG A 704 31.32 -4.68 -40.40
CA ARG A 704 31.99 -5.12 -39.14
C ARG A 704 31.04 -5.16 -37.95
N ALA A 705 30.21 -4.14 -37.77
CA ALA A 705 29.23 -4.09 -36.67
C ALA A 705 28.23 -5.25 -36.77
N LEU A 706 27.86 -5.67 -37.98
CA LEU A 706 27.04 -6.87 -38.22
C LEU A 706 27.73 -8.14 -37.72
N GLN A 707 29.01 -8.32 -38.04
CA GLN A 707 29.80 -9.46 -37.54
C GLN A 707 29.93 -9.42 -36.01
N MET A 708 30.03 -8.23 -35.40
CA MET A 708 30.04 -8.04 -33.94
C MET A 708 28.68 -8.40 -33.30
N ALA A 709 27.56 -7.92 -33.85
CA ALA A 709 26.20 -8.23 -33.38
C ALA A 709 25.89 -9.73 -33.44
N LEU A 710 26.33 -10.42 -34.50
CA LEU A 710 26.19 -11.86 -34.62
C LEU A 710 27.03 -12.63 -33.58
N ASN A 711 28.23 -12.14 -33.23
CA ASN A 711 29.02 -12.72 -32.16
C ASN A 711 28.40 -12.47 -30.76
N GLU A 712 27.75 -11.33 -30.51
CA GLU A 712 26.92 -11.13 -29.30
C GLU A 712 25.72 -12.09 -29.24
N LEU A 713 25.20 -12.51 -30.40
CA LEU A 713 24.19 -13.56 -30.52
C LEU A 713 24.76 -14.99 -30.32
N GLY A 714 26.07 -15.13 -30.10
CA GLY A 714 26.74 -16.41 -29.87
C GLY A 714 27.22 -17.14 -31.13
N GLU A 715 27.16 -16.49 -32.30
CA GLU A 715 27.82 -17.00 -33.51
C GLU A 715 29.35 -16.90 -33.39
N SER A 716 30.08 -17.61 -34.25
CA SER A 716 31.55 -17.61 -34.28
C SER A 716 32.06 -17.06 -35.61
N ILE A 717 32.03 -15.73 -35.75
CA ILE A 717 32.36 -15.01 -36.99
C ILE A 717 33.61 -14.15 -36.79
N LYS A 718 34.50 -14.14 -37.78
CA LYS A 718 35.65 -13.24 -37.80
C LYS A 718 35.17 -11.81 -38.06
N VAL A 719 35.57 -10.86 -37.21
CA VAL A 719 35.25 -9.42 -37.38
C VAL A 719 36.32 -8.76 -38.25
N ASP A 720 36.05 -8.64 -39.55
CA ASP A 720 36.96 -8.13 -40.57
C ASP A 720 36.31 -7.24 -41.65
N GLY A 721 35.00 -7.04 -41.60
CA GLY A 721 34.24 -6.21 -42.55
C GLY A 721 33.89 -6.89 -43.86
N GLN A 722 34.20 -8.17 -44.02
CA GLN A 722 33.94 -8.93 -45.24
C GLN A 722 32.74 -9.86 -45.04
N VAL A 723 31.54 -9.36 -45.39
CA VAL A 723 30.29 -10.14 -45.35
C VAL A 723 30.32 -11.23 -46.43
N GLY A 724 30.86 -12.38 -46.06
CA GLY A 724 30.85 -13.60 -46.86
C GLY A 724 29.63 -14.48 -46.57
N ALA A 725 29.56 -15.61 -47.29
CA ALA A 725 28.45 -16.58 -47.16
C ALA A 725 28.25 -17.12 -45.73
N GLN A 726 29.31 -17.21 -44.91
CA GLN A 726 29.19 -17.57 -43.50
C GLN A 726 28.41 -16.51 -42.71
N THR A 727 28.72 -15.23 -42.89
CA THR A 727 28.07 -14.12 -42.17
C THR A 727 26.59 -14.00 -42.54
N LEU A 728 26.26 -14.15 -43.83
CA LEU A 728 24.87 -14.18 -44.29
C LEU A 728 24.12 -15.40 -43.72
N LYS A 729 24.71 -16.60 -43.78
CA LYS A 729 24.09 -17.80 -43.23
C LYS A 729 23.86 -17.74 -41.71
N SER A 730 24.78 -17.14 -40.96
CA SER A 730 24.60 -16.88 -39.53
C SER A 730 23.43 -15.91 -39.27
N LEU A 731 23.27 -14.87 -40.09
CA LEU A 731 22.12 -13.96 -40.00
C LEU A 731 20.79 -14.64 -40.36
N GLU A 732 20.78 -15.48 -41.41
CA GLU A 732 19.63 -16.32 -41.79
C GLU A 732 19.25 -17.31 -40.68
N ASN A 733 20.22 -18.02 -40.10
CA ASN A 733 20.00 -18.92 -38.95
C ASN A 733 19.40 -18.15 -37.76
N ALA A 734 20.01 -17.02 -37.38
CA ALA A 734 19.62 -16.24 -36.21
C ALA A 734 18.22 -15.61 -36.37
N THR A 735 17.87 -15.12 -37.57
CA THR A 735 16.53 -14.61 -37.87
C THR A 735 15.48 -15.72 -37.88
N ALA A 736 15.76 -16.86 -38.52
CA ALA A 736 14.86 -18.01 -38.56
C ALA A 736 14.59 -18.59 -37.15
N LEU A 737 15.62 -18.75 -36.32
CA LEU A 737 15.50 -19.25 -34.95
C LEU A 737 14.57 -18.39 -34.08
N ASN A 738 14.60 -17.06 -34.29
CA ASN A 738 13.82 -16.08 -33.53
C ASN A 738 12.54 -15.62 -34.27
N ARG A 739 12.18 -16.30 -35.36
CA ARG A 739 10.98 -16.02 -36.20
C ARG A 739 10.91 -14.58 -36.74
N VAL A 740 12.05 -13.91 -36.88
CA VAL A 740 12.14 -12.53 -37.39
C VAL A 740 12.11 -12.56 -38.93
N PRO A 741 11.16 -11.91 -39.61
CA PRO A 741 11.15 -11.82 -41.07
C PRO A 741 12.37 -11.05 -41.60
N ILE A 742 12.96 -11.51 -42.70
CA ILE A 742 14.06 -10.83 -43.40
C ILE A 742 13.45 -9.79 -44.37
N PRO A 743 13.69 -8.47 -44.19
CA PRO A 743 13.26 -7.47 -45.17
C PRO A 743 14.06 -7.59 -46.47
N TYR A 744 13.43 -7.36 -47.62
CA TYR A 744 14.13 -7.42 -48.92
C TYR A 744 15.34 -6.47 -48.99
N ALA A 745 15.23 -5.28 -48.39
CA ALA A 745 16.33 -4.30 -48.33
C ALA A 745 17.57 -4.84 -47.59
N ALA A 746 17.40 -5.70 -46.57
CA ALA A 746 18.50 -6.33 -45.85
C ALA A 746 19.30 -7.36 -46.69
N LEU A 747 18.83 -7.73 -47.89
CA LEU A 747 19.64 -8.50 -48.82
C LEU A 747 20.77 -7.64 -49.42
N GLU A 748 20.53 -6.35 -49.65
CA GLU A 748 21.43 -5.46 -50.40
C GLU A 748 22.12 -4.40 -49.54
N ASP A 749 21.42 -3.80 -48.57
CA ASP A 749 21.92 -2.71 -47.72
C ASP A 749 22.60 -3.20 -46.42
N PRO A 750 23.88 -2.84 -46.16
CA PRO A 750 24.56 -3.05 -44.88
C PRO A 750 23.84 -2.50 -43.65
N LYS A 751 23.18 -1.32 -43.74
CA LYS A 751 22.44 -0.70 -42.63
C LYS A 751 21.27 -1.60 -42.22
N GLU A 752 20.50 -2.06 -43.19
CA GLU A 752 19.36 -2.95 -42.97
C GLU A 752 19.77 -4.34 -42.46
N ARG A 753 20.91 -4.89 -42.89
CA ARG A 753 21.47 -6.12 -42.27
C ARG A 753 21.80 -5.93 -40.79
N LEU A 754 22.43 -4.81 -40.46
CA LEU A 754 22.81 -4.49 -39.08
C LEU A 754 21.57 -4.25 -38.20
N LEU A 755 20.57 -3.53 -38.70
CA LEU A 755 19.27 -3.37 -38.03
C LEU A 755 18.52 -4.70 -37.88
N LEU A 756 18.61 -5.61 -38.87
CA LEU A 756 18.05 -6.96 -38.76
C LEU A 756 18.74 -7.78 -37.66
N ALA A 757 20.07 -7.71 -37.55
CA ALA A 757 20.82 -8.35 -36.46
C ALA A 757 20.47 -7.75 -35.08
N ALA A 758 20.34 -6.42 -34.99
CA ALA A 758 19.90 -5.74 -33.77
C ALA A 758 18.45 -6.09 -33.38
N ARG A 759 17.57 -6.31 -34.36
CA ARG A 759 16.20 -6.80 -34.12
C ARG A 759 16.19 -8.22 -33.55
N VAL A 760 17.11 -9.09 -34.00
CA VAL A 760 17.29 -10.44 -33.42
C VAL A 760 17.93 -10.37 -32.02
N TYR A 761 18.83 -9.41 -31.76
CA TYR A 761 19.34 -9.14 -30.42
C TYR A 761 18.21 -8.77 -29.45
N TRP A 762 17.33 -7.84 -29.82
CA TRP A 762 16.17 -7.47 -29.00
C TRP A 762 15.13 -8.59 -28.86
N ALA A 763 14.94 -9.43 -29.87
CA ALA A 763 14.08 -10.62 -29.77
C ALA A 763 14.59 -11.68 -28.77
N ARG A 764 15.89 -11.67 -28.44
CA ARG A 764 16.50 -12.59 -27.46
C ARG A 764 16.77 -11.96 -26.09
N ASN A 765 16.81 -10.63 -26.02
CA ASN A 765 17.06 -9.85 -24.80
C ASN A 765 15.91 -8.83 -24.65
N PRO A 766 14.67 -9.27 -24.39
CA PRO A 766 13.50 -8.39 -24.40
C PRO A 766 13.63 -7.26 -23.37
N VAL A 767 13.29 -6.04 -23.78
CA VAL A 767 13.29 -4.87 -22.92
C VAL A 767 12.20 -4.99 -21.85
N ARG A 768 12.56 -4.64 -20.61
CA ARG A 768 11.65 -4.51 -19.47
C ARG A 768 10.78 -3.26 -19.60
N PHE A 769 9.81 -3.30 -20.51
CA PHE A 769 8.87 -2.18 -20.75
C PHE A 769 8.06 -1.77 -19.51
N ASP A 770 8.01 -2.63 -18.49
CA ASP A 770 7.42 -2.38 -17.17
C ASP A 770 8.33 -1.54 -16.23
N LEU A 771 9.52 -1.15 -16.68
CA LEU A 771 10.45 -0.24 -15.98
C LEU A 771 10.57 1.16 -16.63
N PHE A 772 9.68 1.53 -17.55
CA PHE A 772 9.70 2.79 -18.32
C PHE A 772 8.37 3.54 -18.29
#